data_AF-A0A024GES9-F1
#
_entry.id   AF-A0A024GES9-F1
#
_cell.length_a   1.000
_cell.length_b   1.000
_cell.length_c   1.000
_cell.angle_alpha   90.00
_cell.angle_beta   90.00
_cell.angle_gamma   90.00
#
_symmetry.space_group_name_H-M   'P 1'
#
loop_
_entity.id
_entity.type
_entity.pdbx_description
1 polymer ?
#
loop_
_entity_poly.entity_id
_entity_poly.type
_entity_poly.pdbx_seq_one_letter_code
_entity_poly.pdbx_strand_id
1 'polypeptide(L)'
;MEADEVKAVQVFIPAALNRPTHTLYNIFTLVQPVEQEWMVNRRYSQFLQLRRDLCACLSKYQKCPRCPIVLTQILKFSFPHRTLFRTNRVVRKRVKVLQKFLHLLIDLIYLDDTPQCVTCSQSIRNVIRPFLIRGAQPVGSSELTVIQSALSLQSYKVAPRSEKSKGVAPPNFEASFSSTIESDDSDQKVDRWDSLREEEKAGFLRSRNYGDERCYDPALPLEEAMKEVVLAEGLPCTKEDVVARLIDGQVAAPIIVRGNKLYNAKTKERFVIVGMTYEYAVSDTYYTKYSKEVLRTKLAGLKYNTLRLYDVNPEESYDKFMKDMAEINVYVIISVSPDNNPYYGKYRYSTIDRTLPANGKDMTKTCYPALLLEYGKKIIKKFAVHDNLLAILVGNEILQVNLKAAACVKQYAADLKNWMRVNGKKIRLIPLAYAAADSSYGDIIEDADKYHLLKIQGLLCGDRMSNGMMVKSIDIYLINEYRFCPSSTFAEAYERFLTLAKGIPIVIAFGEYGCKLSKGEPRTWEMISYLYDPPSKTKGFSEVFSGGLAYSYGEAKLSSASLFPMFTGGSSEITGKPSDKPSKDFYNLKQALSKHEPFPDKAEWTSNTICKWVPPLKYKIDPKSSIASTGFILPNCNSQQLTPKKGETWVTQSREGAICTDKGAPCDVAIHGKVGTTQESICGEYEIESGGGTCSSSNDCGSNGQCVINKGVGTCHCLACYTGADCSIKDSSSCLELTSSPNAPKFIFMGVGVFLIVMLFIFMALGILAKKKASVLSELRSEMKSRGFAHKPSAVM
;
A
#
# COMPACT_ATOMS: atom_id res chain seq x y z
N MET A 1 -20.21 -13.37 47.60
CA MET A 1 -19.19 -13.75 46.61
C MET A 1 -18.31 -12.54 46.40
N GLU A 2 -17.18 -12.50 47.08
CA GLU A 2 -16.11 -11.53 46.83
C GLU A 2 -15.63 -11.69 45.39
N ALA A 3 -15.45 -10.58 44.69
CA ALA A 3 -14.84 -10.57 43.38
C ALA A 3 -13.33 -10.77 43.56
N ASP A 4 -12.79 -11.84 42.97
CA ASP A 4 -11.36 -12.13 42.99
C ASP A 4 -10.53 -10.94 42.48
N GLU A 5 -9.47 -10.67 43.21
CA GLU A 5 -8.51 -9.61 43.01
C GLU A 5 -7.69 -9.88 41.73
N VAL A 6 -7.85 -9.05 40.71
CA VAL A 6 -7.21 -9.26 39.39
C VAL A 6 -5.70 -9.01 39.49
N LYS A 7 -4.90 -10.07 39.40
CA LYS A 7 -3.42 -10.01 39.38
C LYS A 7 -2.89 -9.14 38.24
N ALA A 8 -1.98 -8.22 38.57
CA ALA A 8 -1.57 -7.10 37.70
C ALA A 8 -0.60 -7.44 36.54
N VAL A 9 0.06 -8.60 36.54
CA VAL A 9 0.93 -9.08 35.44
C VAL A 9 0.69 -10.55 35.19
N GLN A 10 0.45 -10.92 33.94
CA GLN A 10 0.28 -12.30 33.51
C GLN A 10 1.27 -12.63 32.41
N VAL A 11 1.85 -13.82 32.47
CA VAL A 11 2.78 -14.33 31.45
C VAL A 11 2.42 -15.76 31.09
N PHE A 12 2.49 -16.10 29.80
CA PHE A 12 2.28 -17.47 29.34
C PHE A 12 3.11 -17.76 28.09
N ILE A 13 3.35 -19.04 27.80
CA ILE A 13 4.11 -19.49 26.63
C ILE A 13 3.15 -20.31 25.76
N PRO A 14 2.39 -19.68 24.85
CA PRO A 14 1.35 -20.39 24.11
C PRO A 14 1.93 -21.38 23.10
N ALA A 15 3.14 -21.09 22.59
CA ALA A 15 3.79 -21.90 21.60
C ALA A 15 5.31 -21.78 21.64
N ALA A 16 5.97 -22.77 21.02
CA ALA A 16 7.38 -22.74 20.70
C ALA A 16 7.59 -23.01 19.21
N LEU A 17 8.49 -22.26 18.59
CA LEU A 17 8.87 -22.38 17.19
C LEU A 17 10.21 -23.11 17.10
N ASN A 18 10.23 -24.28 16.47
CA ASN A 18 11.46 -24.98 16.17
C ASN A 18 12.16 -24.31 14.97
N ARG A 19 13.44 -23.98 15.13
CA ARG A 19 14.31 -23.50 14.05
C ARG A 19 15.36 -24.55 13.78
N PRO A 20 16.03 -24.60 12.62
CA PRO A 20 17.08 -25.60 12.37
C PRO A 20 18.11 -25.69 13.50
N THR A 21 18.54 -24.55 14.05
CA THR A 21 19.62 -24.49 15.05
C THR A 21 19.17 -24.39 16.52
N HIS A 22 17.93 -23.97 16.79
CA HIS A 22 17.45 -23.75 18.17
C HIS A 22 15.91 -23.77 18.26
N THR A 23 15.34 -23.60 19.46
CA THR A 23 13.89 -23.42 19.66
C THR A 23 13.64 -22.04 20.25
N LEU A 24 12.65 -21.33 19.72
CA LEU A 24 12.16 -20.06 20.24
C LEU A 24 10.85 -20.30 20.99
N TYR A 25 10.83 -19.98 22.27
CA TYR A 25 9.65 -19.97 23.10
C TYR A 25 9.03 -18.58 22.98
N ASN A 26 7.80 -18.51 22.47
CA ASN A 26 7.06 -17.27 22.37
C ASN A 26 6.44 -17.00 23.74
N ILE A 27 6.85 -15.92 24.38
CA ILE A 27 6.35 -15.49 25.68
C ILE A 27 5.35 -14.38 25.43
N PHE A 28 4.16 -14.57 25.94
CA PHE A 28 3.10 -13.60 25.93
C PHE A 28 3.02 -12.91 27.30
N THR A 29 2.91 -11.59 27.31
CA THR A 29 2.80 -10.79 28.54
C THR A 29 1.59 -9.90 28.45
N LEU A 30 0.76 -9.94 29.49
CA LEU A 30 -0.39 -9.06 29.69
C LEU A 30 -0.18 -8.29 31.00
N VAL A 31 -0.35 -6.96 30.96
CA VAL A 31 -0.26 -6.11 32.15
C VAL A 31 -1.56 -5.34 32.33
N GLN A 32 -2.14 -5.47 33.51
CA GLN A 32 -3.33 -4.73 33.95
C GLN A 32 -2.96 -3.80 35.11
N PRO A 33 -3.62 -2.63 35.25
CA PRO A 33 -4.81 -2.16 34.50
C PRO A 33 -4.48 -1.43 33.20
N VAL A 34 -3.22 -1.32 32.78
CA VAL A 34 -2.82 -0.58 31.56
C VAL A 34 -3.22 -1.23 30.23
N GLU A 35 -3.87 -2.39 30.29
CA GLU A 35 -4.36 -3.17 29.14
C GLU A 35 -3.31 -3.35 28.03
N GLN A 36 -2.05 -3.55 28.41
CA GLN A 36 -0.95 -3.77 27.46
C GLN A 36 -0.65 -5.26 27.31
N GLU A 37 -0.54 -5.68 26.07
CA GLU A 37 -0.38 -7.06 25.64
C GLU A 37 0.72 -7.16 24.57
N TRP A 38 1.68 -8.05 24.76
CA TRP A 38 2.77 -8.20 23.79
C TRP A 38 3.41 -9.58 23.82
N MET A 39 4.17 -9.87 22.76
CA MET A 39 4.93 -11.09 22.59
C MET A 39 6.44 -10.83 22.54
N VAL A 40 7.23 -11.74 23.10
CA VAL A 40 8.68 -11.79 22.91
C VAL A 40 9.15 -13.23 22.66
N ASN A 41 10.13 -13.41 21.78
CA ASN A 41 10.72 -14.71 21.50
C ASN A 41 12.01 -14.93 22.31
N ARG A 42 12.13 -16.09 22.97
CA ARG A 42 13.32 -16.43 23.78
C ARG A 42 13.81 -17.84 23.52
N ARG A 43 15.12 -18.03 23.47
CA ARG A 43 15.78 -19.35 23.41
C ARG A 43 15.93 -19.92 24.80
N TYR A 44 15.97 -21.25 24.92
CA TYR A 44 16.23 -21.95 26.19
C TYR A 44 17.49 -21.43 26.91
N SER A 45 18.57 -21.17 26.16
CA SER A 45 19.81 -20.63 26.72
C SER A 45 19.65 -19.25 27.36
N GLN A 46 18.71 -18.43 26.88
CA GLN A 46 18.41 -17.12 27.46
C GLN A 46 17.65 -17.25 28.79
N PHE A 47 16.75 -18.22 28.94
CA PHE A 47 16.14 -18.48 30.25
C PHE A 47 17.17 -18.98 31.28
N LEU A 48 18.11 -19.82 30.85
CA LEU A 48 19.20 -20.27 31.72
C LEU A 48 20.09 -19.09 32.14
N GLN A 49 20.38 -18.18 31.21
CA GLN A 49 21.14 -16.96 31.51
C GLN A 49 20.36 -16.05 32.47
N LEU A 50 19.06 -15.85 32.26
CA LEU A 50 18.20 -15.09 33.16
C LEU A 50 18.28 -15.63 34.60
N ARG A 51 18.19 -16.96 34.77
CA ARG A 51 18.34 -17.60 36.09
C ARG A 51 19.69 -17.29 36.72
N ARG A 52 20.78 -17.37 35.95
CA ARG A 52 22.14 -17.05 36.43
C ARG A 52 22.30 -15.59 36.83
N ASP A 53 21.78 -14.67 36.01
CA ASP A 53 21.85 -13.23 36.26
C ASP A 53 21.08 -12.86 37.54
N LEU A 54 19.92 -13.50 37.76
CA LEU A 54 19.12 -13.34 38.97
C LEU A 54 19.86 -13.85 40.22
N CYS A 55 20.44 -15.05 40.16
CA CYS A 55 21.24 -15.58 41.27
C CYS A 55 22.43 -14.67 41.57
N ALA A 56 23.17 -14.25 40.54
CA ALA A 56 24.32 -13.36 40.70
C ALA A 56 23.92 -11.97 41.26
N CYS A 57 22.73 -11.48 40.93
CA CYS A 57 22.18 -10.24 41.48
C CYS A 57 21.88 -10.38 42.98
N LEU A 58 21.23 -11.48 43.37
CA LEU A 58 20.78 -11.75 44.73
C LEU A 58 21.93 -12.11 45.70
N SER A 59 22.96 -12.80 45.22
CA SER A 59 24.12 -13.20 46.04
C SER A 59 24.97 -12.02 46.54
N LYS A 60 24.82 -10.82 45.94
CA LYS A 60 25.60 -9.63 46.30
C LYS A 60 25.14 -8.93 47.58
N TYR A 61 23.97 -9.27 48.13
CA TYR A 61 23.36 -8.48 49.20
C TYR A 61 22.77 -9.36 50.31
N GLN A 62 23.62 -9.75 51.27
CA GLN A 62 23.27 -10.66 52.38
C GLN A 62 22.57 -9.97 53.57
N LYS A 63 22.51 -8.63 53.62
CA LYS A 63 21.91 -7.87 54.74
C LYS A 63 20.38 -7.82 54.73
N CYS A 64 19.73 -8.21 53.62
CA CYS A 64 18.26 -8.20 53.50
C CYS A 64 17.71 -9.61 53.79
N PRO A 65 16.74 -9.79 54.70
CA PRO A 65 16.19 -11.11 55.01
C PRO A 65 15.40 -11.74 53.84
N ARG A 66 14.84 -10.93 52.93
CA ARG A 66 14.10 -11.39 51.74
C ARG A 66 15.01 -11.90 50.61
N CYS A 67 16.19 -11.30 50.41
CA CYS A 67 17.09 -11.71 49.31
C CYS A 67 17.48 -13.20 49.35
N PRO A 68 17.90 -13.79 50.49
CA PRO A 68 18.18 -15.22 50.60
C PRO A 68 16.96 -16.10 50.33
N ILE A 69 15.75 -15.67 50.69
CA ILE A 69 14.51 -16.41 50.44
C ILE A 69 14.24 -16.50 48.94
N VAL A 70 14.27 -15.34 48.25
CA VAL A 70 14.08 -15.28 46.79
C VAL A 70 15.17 -16.07 46.07
N LEU A 71 16.43 -15.96 46.49
CA LEU A 71 17.55 -16.73 45.95
C LEU A 71 17.32 -18.23 46.11
N THR A 72 16.91 -18.65 47.30
CA THR A 72 16.64 -20.06 47.60
C THR A 72 15.52 -20.62 46.73
N GLN A 73 14.44 -19.86 46.51
CA GLN A 73 13.35 -20.30 45.63
C GLN A 73 13.80 -20.44 44.17
N ILE A 74 14.60 -19.50 43.64
CA ILE A 74 15.15 -19.58 42.28
C ILE A 74 16.14 -20.76 42.15
N LEU A 75 16.93 -21.04 43.17
CA LEU A 75 17.87 -22.16 43.20
C LEU A 75 17.16 -23.51 43.32
N LYS A 76 16.09 -23.60 44.13
CA LYS A 76 15.29 -24.82 44.30
C LYS A 76 14.41 -25.15 43.10
N PHE A 77 14.11 -24.17 42.24
CA PHE A 77 13.33 -24.42 41.03
C PHE A 77 14.01 -25.47 40.12
N SER A 78 13.31 -26.58 39.85
CA SER A 78 13.75 -27.65 38.97
C SER A 78 13.75 -27.21 37.51
N PHE A 79 14.84 -26.56 37.09
CA PHE A 79 15.00 -26.06 35.73
C PHE A 79 15.26 -27.22 34.75
N PRO A 80 14.76 -27.18 33.49
CA PRO A 80 14.92 -28.30 32.57
C PRO A 80 16.40 -28.59 32.30
N HIS A 81 16.80 -29.85 32.14
CA HIS A 81 18.17 -30.17 31.71
C HIS A 81 18.37 -29.88 30.21
N ARG A 82 19.64 -29.62 29.84
CA ARG A 82 20.05 -29.65 28.43
C ARG A 82 19.90 -31.09 27.93
N THR A 83 19.23 -31.25 26.79
CA THR A 83 19.06 -32.54 26.13
C THR A 83 19.88 -32.52 24.85
N LEU A 84 20.49 -33.65 24.49
CA LEU A 84 21.24 -33.79 23.23
C LEU A 84 20.31 -33.74 22.01
N PHE A 85 19.08 -34.23 22.15
CA PHE A 85 18.09 -34.25 21.08
C PHE A 85 16.95 -33.27 21.33
N ARG A 86 16.50 -32.62 20.24
CA ARG A 86 15.35 -31.72 20.20
C ARG A 86 14.17 -32.43 19.54
N THR A 87 13.22 -32.89 20.35
CA THR A 87 11.95 -33.47 19.88
C THR A 87 10.77 -32.63 20.35
N ASN A 88 9.63 -32.71 19.67
CA ASN A 88 8.42 -31.96 20.07
C ASN A 88 7.97 -32.31 21.50
N ARG A 89 8.14 -33.57 21.94
CA ARG A 89 7.89 -34.00 23.33
C ARG A 89 8.76 -33.24 24.32
N VAL A 90 10.06 -33.10 24.04
CA VAL A 90 10.99 -32.32 24.86
C VAL A 90 10.63 -30.83 24.87
N VAL A 91 10.24 -30.28 23.71
CA VAL A 91 9.83 -28.88 23.59
C VAL A 91 8.58 -28.59 24.41
N ARG A 92 7.53 -29.42 24.33
CA ARG A 92 6.31 -29.27 25.16
C ARG A 92 6.61 -29.37 26.66
N LYS A 93 7.45 -30.34 27.07
CA LYS A 93 7.90 -30.45 28.46
C LYS A 93 8.61 -29.17 28.91
N ARG A 94 9.47 -28.60 28.06
CA ARG A 94 10.15 -27.32 28.33
C ARG A 94 9.19 -26.14 28.39
N VAL A 95 8.20 -26.05 27.51
CA VAL A 95 7.18 -24.99 27.57
C VAL A 95 6.51 -24.97 28.95
N LYS A 96 6.03 -26.13 29.43
CA LYS A 96 5.39 -26.25 30.75
C LYS A 96 6.33 -25.79 31.89
N VAL A 97 7.58 -26.24 31.89
CA VAL A 97 8.53 -25.90 32.97
C VAL A 97 8.99 -24.44 32.89
N LEU A 98 9.27 -23.91 31.69
CA LEU A 98 9.68 -22.51 31.51
C LEU A 98 8.54 -21.54 31.84
N GLN A 99 7.29 -21.89 31.55
CA GLN A 99 6.14 -21.11 31.97
C GLN A 99 6.02 -21.07 33.50
N LYS A 100 6.15 -22.22 34.18
CA LYS A 100 6.20 -22.27 35.65
C LYS A 100 7.33 -21.42 36.23
N PHE A 101 8.49 -21.39 35.56
CA PHE A 101 9.59 -20.52 35.97
C PHE A 101 9.23 -19.04 35.87
N LEU A 102 8.59 -18.62 34.77
CA LEU A 102 8.14 -17.24 34.61
C LEU A 102 7.07 -16.87 35.64
N HIS A 103 6.11 -17.75 35.91
CA HIS A 103 5.11 -17.54 36.97
C HIS A 103 5.76 -17.32 38.33
N LEU A 104 6.69 -18.20 38.74
CA LEU A 104 7.46 -18.03 39.97
C LEU A 104 8.15 -16.65 40.04
N LEU A 105 8.74 -16.19 38.93
CA LEU A 105 9.39 -14.88 38.88
C LEU A 105 8.38 -13.73 38.99
N ILE A 106 7.25 -13.82 38.30
CA ILE A 106 6.20 -12.79 38.38
C ILE A 106 5.64 -12.70 39.79
N ASP A 107 5.33 -13.84 40.41
CA ASP A 107 4.82 -13.90 41.78
C ASP A 107 5.82 -13.28 42.76
N LEU A 108 7.09 -13.69 42.71
CA LEU A 108 8.11 -13.22 43.64
C LEU A 108 8.46 -11.74 43.55
N ILE A 109 8.23 -11.10 42.40
CA ILE A 109 8.81 -9.78 42.11
C ILE A 109 7.74 -8.72 41.85
N TYR A 110 6.66 -9.09 41.18
CA TYR A 110 5.58 -8.17 40.82
C TYR A 110 4.37 -8.30 41.73
N LEU A 111 4.11 -9.48 42.33
CA LEU A 111 2.90 -9.74 43.12
C LEU A 111 3.15 -9.95 44.62
N ASP A 112 4.40 -10.08 45.07
CA ASP A 112 4.74 -10.28 46.49
C ASP A 112 4.99 -8.93 47.22
N ASP A 113 4.06 -8.60 48.12
CA ASP A 113 3.98 -7.36 48.91
C ASP A 113 4.88 -7.30 50.15
N THR A 114 5.72 -8.31 50.42
CA THR A 114 6.63 -8.26 51.57
C THR A 114 7.63 -7.09 51.47
N PRO A 115 8.15 -6.50 52.56
CA PRO A 115 9.09 -5.38 52.47
C PRO A 115 10.35 -5.70 51.64
N GLN A 116 10.64 -4.88 50.63
CA GLN A 116 11.73 -5.11 49.66
C GLN A 116 12.90 -4.15 49.90
N CYS A 117 14.15 -4.64 49.82
CA CYS A 117 15.33 -3.80 49.65
C CYS A 117 15.52 -3.44 48.17
N VAL A 118 16.42 -2.51 47.85
CA VAL A 118 16.74 -2.10 46.46
C VAL A 118 17.16 -3.29 45.57
N THR A 119 17.80 -4.31 46.14
CA THR A 119 18.22 -5.50 45.40
C THR A 119 17.04 -6.39 45.04
N CYS A 120 16.24 -6.82 46.03
CA CYS A 120 15.08 -7.70 45.78
C CYS A 120 13.86 -7.00 45.19
N SER A 121 13.90 -5.67 45.02
CA SER A 121 12.95 -4.90 44.22
C SER A 121 13.55 -4.51 42.87
N GLN A 122 14.26 -3.38 42.82
CA GLN A 122 14.64 -2.69 41.60
C GLN A 122 15.70 -3.45 40.81
N SER A 123 16.70 -4.03 41.47
CA SER A 123 17.83 -4.68 40.78
C SER A 123 17.39 -5.94 40.05
N ILE A 124 16.54 -6.76 40.67
CA ILE A 124 15.93 -7.93 40.01
C ILE A 124 15.00 -7.52 38.86
N ARG A 125 14.16 -6.49 39.06
CA ARG A 125 13.30 -5.96 37.98
C ARG A 125 14.12 -5.46 36.79
N ASN A 126 15.29 -4.85 37.03
CA ASN A 126 16.21 -4.44 35.96
C ASN A 126 16.80 -5.63 35.18
N VAL A 127 16.83 -6.82 35.75
CA VAL A 127 17.25 -8.06 35.06
C VAL A 127 16.08 -8.66 34.25
N ILE A 128 14.88 -8.71 34.82
CA ILE A 128 13.71 -9.37 34.21
C ILE A 128 13.04 -8.53 33.14
N ARG A 129 12.88 -7.23 33.38
CA ARG A 129 12.16 -6.33 32.46
C ARG A 129 12.74 -6.37 31.03
N PRO A 130 14.06 -6.30 30.81
CA PRO A 130 14.62 -6.45 29.47
C PRO A 130 14.38 -7.84 28.86
N PHE A 131 14.27 -8.90 29.68
CA PHE A 131 13.93 -10.23 29.21
C PHE A 131 12.47 -10.33 28.75
N LEU A 132 11.55 -9.55 29.30
CA LEU A 132 10.14 -9.53 28.89
C LEU A 132 9.83 -8.49 27.81
N ILE A 133 10.65 -7.43 27.63
CA ILE A 133 10.33 -6.31 26.73
C ILE A 133 11.20 -6.25 25.46
N ARG A 134 12.46 -6.70 25.50
CA ARG A 134 13.34 -6.53 24.32
C ARG A 134 12.85 -7.36 23.13
N GLY A 135 12.64 -6.71 21.99
CA GLY A 135 12.00 -7.32 20.82
C GLY A 135 10.51 -7.58 21.02
N ALA A 136 9.83 -6.80 21.88
CA ALA A 136 8.39 -6.89 22.08
C ALA A 136 7.64 -6.59 20.78
N GLN A 137 6.71 -7.46 20.45
CA GLN A 137 5.73 -7.31 19.38
C GLN A 137 4.38 -7.01 20.04
N PRO A 138 3.88 -5.75 19.97
CA PRO A 138 2.59 -5.40 20.55
C PRO A 138 1.47 -6.23 19.93
N VAL A 139 0.45 -6.57 20.74
CA VAL A 139 -0.74 -7.31 20.29
C VAL A 139 -1.97 -6.42 20.45
N GLY A 140 -2.86 -6.44 19.45
CA GLY A 140 -4.10 -5.67 19.46
C GLY A 140 -3.85 -4.16 19.53
N SER A 141 -4.45 -3.49 20.50
CA SER A 141 -4.33 -2.04 20.73
C SER A 141 -3.07 -1.63 21.53
N SER A 142 -2.13 -2.54 21.75
CA SER A 142 -0.96 -2.28 22.59
C SER A 142 0.08 -1.43 21.88
N GLU A 143 0.77 -0.56 22.62
CA GLU A 143 1.76 0.37 22.08
C GLU A 143 3.16 0.06 22.60
N LEU A 144 4.14 -0.02 21.70
CA LEU A 144 5.53 -0.34 22.08
C LEU A 144 6.11 0.64 23.11
N THR A 145 5.73 1.91 23.05
CA THR A 145 6.13 2.97 23.98
C THR A 145 5.54 2.77 25.38
N VAL A 146 4.30 2.27 25.48
CA VAL A 146 3.62 1.99 26.75
C VAL A 146 4.08 0.65 27.31
N ILE A 147 4.28 -0.36 26.47
CA ILE A 147 4.88 -1.65 26.83
C ILE A 147 6.23 -1.42 27.51
N GLN A 148 7.05 -0.51 26.99
CA GLN A 148 8.35 -0.19 27.58
C GLN A 148 8.21 0.24 29.04
N SER A 149 7.17 0.98 29.43
CA SER A 149 6.94 1.46 30.80
C SER A 149 5.99 0.59 31.64
N ALA A 150 5.24 -0.35 31.04
CA ALA A 150 4.21 -1.16 31.70
C ALA A 150 4.72 -2.03 32.87
N LEU A 151 5.97 -2.49 32.82
CA LEU A 151 6.61 -3.25 33.90
C LEU A 151 7.38 -2.38 34.91
N SER A 152 7.07 -1.07 35.01
CA SER A 152 7.71 -0.12 35.94
C SER A 152 6.92 0.07 37.25
N LEU A 153 7.57 0.54 38.32
CA LEU A 153 6.97 0.73 39.65
C LEU A 153 5.78 1.71 39.69
N GLN A 154 5.70 2.65 38.75
CA GLN A 154 4.63 3.66 38.73
C GLN A 154 3.31 3.12 38.15
N SER A 155 3.37 2.09 37.30
CA SER A 155 2.22 1.55 36.56
C SER A 155 1.22 0.77 37.44
N TYR A 156 1.62 0.38 38.65
CA TYR A 156 0.80 -0.40 39.61
C TYR A 156 0.18 0.45 40.72
N LYS A 157 0.58 1.73 40.85
CA LYS A 157 0.14 2.61 41.95
C LYS A 157 -1.12 3.43 41.64
N VAL A 158 -1.73 3.27 40.46
CA VAL A 158 -2.88 4.08 40.03
C VAL A 158 -4.10 3.18 39.79
N ALA A 159 -4.98 3.10 40.78
CA ALA A 159 -6.40 2.85 40.55
C ALA A 159 -7.24 3.32 41.77
N PRO A 160 -8.04 4.38 41.65
CA PRO A 160 -9.22 4.59 42.48
C PRO A 160 -10.44 3.84 41.91
N ARG A 161 -11.30 3.33 42.80
CA ARG A 161 -12.59 2.67 42.49
C ARG A 161 -13.60 3.66 41.86
N SER A 162 -14.22 3.28 40.74
CA SER A 162 -15.55 3.75 40.27
C SER A 162 -15.93 2.99 38.98
N GLU A 163 -16.76 1.94 39.08
CA GLU A 163 -18.18 1.84 38.72
C GLU A 163 -18.52 1.54 37.23
N LYS A 164 -18.84 0.26 37.01
CA LYS A 164 -19.71 -0.38 36.01
C LYS A 164 -19.77 0.24 34.60
N SER A 165 -18.94 -0.30 33.71
CA SER A 165 -19.31 -0.50 32.30
C SER A 165 -19.41 -2.01 32.02
N LYS A 166 -20.48 -2.44 31.35
CA LYS A 166 -20.71 -3.83 30.96
C LYS A 166 -19.75 -4.19 29.81
N GLY A 167 -18.60 -4.76 30.15
CA GLY A 167 -17.65 -5.38 29.23
C GLY A 167 -17.72 -6.91 29.30
N VAL A 168 -17.48 -7.57 28.16
CA VAL A 168 -17.42 -9.03 28.01
C VAL A 168 -16.45 -9.63 29.04
N ALA A 169 -16.87 -10.68 29.73
CA ALA A 169 -16.06 -11.34 30.74
C ALA A 169 -14.74 -11.88 30.15
N PRO A 170 -13.59 -11.69 30.82
CA PRO A 170 -12.36 -12.36 30.42
C PRO A 170 -12.55 -13.88 30.48
N PRO A 171 -11.91 -14.67 29.58
CA PRO A 171 -12.05 -16.12 29.62
C PRO A 171 -11.52 -16.64 30.96
N ASN A 172 -12.34 -17.41 31.66
CA ASN A 172 -12.04 -17.90 33.00
C ASN A 172 -11.03 -19.05 32.91
N PHE A 173 -9.73 -18.73 32.91
CA PHE A 173 -8.64 -19.69 32.73
C PHE A 173 -8.23 -20.44 34.00
N GLU A 174 -8.65 -20.00 35.19
CA GLU A 174 -8.28 -20.66 36.45
C GLU A 174 -9.02 -21.99 36.69
N ALA A 175 -10.18 -22.20 36.05
CA ALA A 175 -11.00 -23.40 36.25
C ALA A 175 -10.48 -24.67 35.51
N SER A 176 -9.43 -24.56 34.67
CA SER A 176 -8.98 -25.67 33.81
C SER A 176 -7.76 -26.43 34.31
N PHE A 177 -7.19 -26.06 35.47
CA PHE A 177 -5.92 -26.62 35.97
C PHE A 177 -6.02 -27.34 37.32
N SER A 178 -7.19 -27.81 37.70
CA SER A 178 -7.30 -28.88 38.69
C SER A 178 -7.10 -30.23 38.01
N SER A 179 -5.89 -30.77 38.07
CA SER A 179 -5.70 -32.21 37.96
C SER A 179 -4.73 -32.65 39.06
N THR A 180 -5.30 -33.45 39.96
CA THR A 180 -4.65 -34.32 40.91
C THR A 180 -3.44 -35.03 40.29
N ILE A 181 -2.35 -35.05 41.05
CA ILE A 181 -1.16 -35.83 40.76
C ILE A 181 -1.56 -37.31 40.85
N GLU A 182 -1.68 -37.99 39.72
CA GLU A 182 -1.44 -39.43 39.66
C GLU A 182 0.03 -39.65 39.33
N SER A 183 0.72 -40.22 40.31
CA SER A 183 2.10 -40.66 40.24
C SER A 183 2.19 -41.96 39.46
N ASP A 184 2.77 -41.91 38.26
CA ASP A 184 3.41 -43.06 37.64
C ASP A 184 4.66 -42.57 36.90
N ASP A 185 5.78 -42.54 37.62
CA ASP A 185 7.12 -42.31 37.06
C ASP A 185 8.09 -43.31 37.70
N SER A 186 8.24 -44.47 37.08
CA SER A 186 9.28 -45.45 37.40
C SER A 186 10.57 -45.08 36.66
N ASP A 187 11.23 -43.97 37.04
CA ASP A 187 12.64 -43.71 36.68
C ASP A 187 13.25 -42.50 37.42
N GLN A 188 13.00 -42.37 38.73
CA GLN A 188 13.79 -41.48 39.58
C GLN A 188 15.08 -42.15 40.05
N LYS A 189 16.16 -42.00 39.28
CA LYS A 189 17.50 -41.94 39.87
C LYS A 189 17.73 -40.52 40.36
N VAL A 190 17.76 -40.37 41.69
CA VAL A 190 18.12 -39.15 42.40
C VAL A 190 19.63 -38.92 42.24
N ASP A 191 20.01 -38.20 41.18
CA ASP A 191 21.37 -37.66 41.07
C ASP A 191 21.45 -36.33 41.82
N ARG A 192 22.16 -36.36 42.95
CA ARG A 192 22.52 -35.23 43.80
C ARG A 192 23.28 -34.19 42.97
N TRP A 193 22.71 -32.99 42.84
CA TRP A 193 23.32 -31.83 42.19
C TRP A 193 24.62 -31.46 42.90
N ASP A 194 25.77 -31.81 42.30
CA ASP A 194 27.09 -31.45 42.80
C ASP A 194 27.49 -30.08 42.23
N SER A 195 27.18 -29.04 43.00
CA SER A 195 27.29 -27.62 42.61
C SER A 195 28.70 -27.16 42.25
N LEU A 196 29.74 -27.92 42.60
CA LEU A 196 31.14 -27.47 42.49
C LEU A 196 31.81 -27.81 41.16
N ARG A 197 31.30 -28.81 40.41
CA ARG A 197 32.03 -29.38 39.26
C ARG A 197 31.76 -28.69 37.90
N GLU A 198 30.65 -27.96 37.79
CA GLU A 198 30.29 -27.19 36.58
C GLU A 198 30.67 -25.71 36.68
N GLU A 199 31.03 -25.22 37.87
CA GLU A 199 31.49 -23.84 38.09
C GLU A 199 32.92 -23.61 37.54
N GLU A 200 33.77 -24.63 37.52
CA GLU A 200 35.14 -24.55 36.99
C GLU A 200 35.21 -24.52 35.46
N LYS A 201 34.31 -25.21 34.75
CA LYS A 201 34.34 -25.26 33.27
C LYS A 201 33.75 -24.02 32.60
N ALA A 202 33.05 -23.18 33.35
CA ALA A 202 32.36 -22.01 32.85
C ALA A 202 32.93 -20.70 33.40
N GLY A 203 34.27 -20.56 33.42
CA GLY A 203 34.99 -19.28 33.50
C GLY A 203 34.33 -18.22 34.39
N PHE A 204 34.58 -18.32 35.69
CA PHE A 204 34.24 -17.28 36.66
C PHE A 204 34.80 -15.91 36.19
N LEU A 205 33.96 -14.86 36.22
CA LEU A 205 34.24 -13.47 35.81
C LEU A 205 34.17 -13.10 34.32
N ARG A 206 33.02 -13.28 33.64
CA ARG A 206 32.58 -12.31 32.60
C ARG A 206 31.06 -12.11 32.60
N SER A 207 30.62 -10.96 33.09
CA SER A 207 29.30 -10.38 32.81
C SER A 207 29.17 -10.17 31.29
N ARG A 208 28.70 -11.17 30.54
CA ARG A 208 28.27 -10.97 29.15
C ARG A 208 26.88 -10.35 29.18
N ASN A 209 26.83 -9.03 29.04
CA ASN A 209 25.58 -8.34 28.70
C ASN A 209 24.98 -8.99 27.43
N TYR A 210 23.66 -9.09 27.39
CA TYR A 210 22.90 -9.51 26.21
C TYR A 210 23.24 -8.58 25.05
N GLY A 211 24.10 -9.01 24.13
CA GLY A 211 24.43 -8.25 22.92
C GLY A 211 23.29 -8.28 21.90
N ASP A 212 23.11 -7.17 21.18
CA ASP A 212 21.99 -6.91 20.26
C ASP A 212 21.81 -7.95 19.13
N GLU A 213 22.90 -8.56 18.67
CA GLU A 213 22.88 -9.48 17.52
C GLU A 213 22.17 -10.83 17.78
N ARG A 214 21.93 -11.20 19.05
CA ARG A 214 21.37 -12.51 19.42
C ARG A 214 19.87 -12.50 19.73
N CYS A 215 19.23 -11.34 19.59
CA CYS A 215 17.80 -11.14 19.88
C CYS A 215 16.92 -11.12 18.61
N TYR A 216 17.53 -11.25 17.43
CA TYR A 216 16.84 -11.24 16.16
C TYR A 216 17.00 -12.59 15.48
N ASP A 217 15.89 -13.27 15.22
CA ASP A 217 15.82 -14.38 14.29
C ASP A 217 14.98 -13.93 13.08
N PRO A 218 15.42 -14.22 11.85
CA PRO A 218 14.69 -13.83 10.65
C PRO A 218 13.28 -14.44 10.66
N ALA A 219 12.31 -13.68 10.15
CA ALA A 219 10.93 -14.13 9.97
C ALA A 219 10.89 -15.39 9.07
N LEU A 220 10.01 -16.34 9.40
CA LEU A 220 9.72 -17.46 8.52
C LEU A 220 8.48 -17.15 7.68
N PRO A 221 8.44 -17.59 6.42
CA PRO A 221 7.20 -17.67 5.66
C PRO A 221 6.11 -18.38 6.48
N LEU A 222 4.86 -17.92 6.36
CA LEU A 222 3.70 -18.44 7.10
C LEU A 222 3.63 -19.98 7.05
N GLU A 223 3.80 -20.54 5.86
CA GLU A 223 3.73 -21.99 5.60
C GLU A 223 4.85 -22.78 6.30
N GLU A 224 6.02 -22.18 6.46
CA GLU A 224 7.18 -22.80 7.13
C GLU A 224 7.07 -22.62 8.66
N ALA A 225 6.60 -21.45 9.11
CA ALA A 225 6.23 -21.24 10.50
C ALA A 225 5.17 -22.26 10.94
N MET A 226 4.14 -22.51 10.11
CA MET A 226 3.11 -23.51 10.37
C MET A 226 3.69 -24.94 10.51
N LYS A 227 4.79 -25.31 9.85
CA LYS A 227 5.37 -26.65 10.00
C LYS A 227 6.08 -26.84 11.34
N GLU A 228 6.63 -25.76 11.88
CA GLU A 228 7.57 -25.79 13.01
C GLU A 228 6.97 -25.32 14.35
N VAL A 229 5.68 -24.96 14.37
CA VAL A 229 4.98 -24.55 15.59
C VAL A 229 4.59 -25.75 16.45
N VAL A 230 5.04 -25.71 17.71
CA VAL A 230 4.66 -26.63 18.78
C VAL A 230 3.77 -25.89 19.77
N LEU A 231 2.49 -26.27 19.82
CA LEU A 231 1.52 -25.72 20.77
C LEU A 231 1.68 -26.35 22.17
N ALA A 232 1.39 -25.57 23.21
CA ALA A 232 1.19 -26.10 24.56
C ALA A 232 -0.16 -26.84 24.66
N GLU A 233 -0.18 -27.90 25.46
CA GLU A 233 -1.40 -28.68 25.73
C GLU A 233 -2.34 -27.91 26.66
N GLY A 234 -3.66 -27.95 26.39
CA GLY A 234 -4.69 -27.35 27.23
C GLY A 234 -4.99 -25.86 26.99
N LEU A 235 -4.50 -25.27 25.89
CA LEU A 235 -4.84 -23.89 25.49
C LEU A 235 -5.97 -23.88 24.43
N PRO A 236 -6.89 -22.90 24.46
CA PRO A 236 -7.99 -22.76 23.51
C PRO A 236 -7.58 -22.15 22.15
N CYS A 237 -6.29 -21.94 21.91
CA CYS A 237 -5.81 -21.29 20.68
C CYS A 237 -5.54 -22.30 19.57
N THR A 238 -6.00 -22.02 18.35
CA THR A 238 -5.67 -22.83 17.17
C THR A 238 -4.24 -22.55 16.70
N LYS A 239 -3.69 -23.45 15.86
CA LYS A 239 -2.36 -23.27 15.29
C LYS A 239 -2.30 -22.04 14.40
N GLU A 240 -3.40 -21.76 13.73
CA GLU A 240 -3.64 -20.63 12.85
C GLU A 240 -3.64 -19.30 13.64
N ASP A 241 -4.31 -19.26 14.80
CA ASP A 241 -4.34 -18.07 15.68
C ASP A 241 -2.94 -17.70 16.18
N VAL A 242 -2.16 -18.70 16.59
CA VAL A 242 -0.80 -18.51 17.09
C VAL A 242 0.10 -17.99 15.99
N VAL A 243 0.00 -18.54 14.78
CA VAL A 243 0.85 -18.13 13.66
C VAL A 243 0.45 -16.75 13.13
N ALA A 244 -0.84 -16.41 13.10
CA ALA A 244 -1.30 -15.07 12.77
C ALA A 244 -0.69 -14.02 13.71
N ARG A 245 -0.72 -14.29 15.03
CA ARG A 245 -0.12 -13.42 16.05
C ARG A 245 1.40 -13.32 15.94
N LEU A 246 2.09 -14.43 15.67
CA LEU A 246 3.56 -14.44 15.46
C LEU A 246 4.02 -13.58 14.27
N ILE A 247 3.13 -13.26 13.33
CA ILE A 247 3.40 -12.51 12.10
C ILE A 247 2.86 -11.06 12.17
N ASP A 248 2.06 -10.72 13.18
CA ASP A 248 1.29 -9.46 13.28
C ASP A 248 2.15 -8.20 13.60
N GLY A 249 3.47 -8.37 13.75
CA GLY A 249 4.42 -7.30 14.05
C GLY A 249 5.12 -6.67 12.82
N GLN A 250 4.69 -6.97 11.60
CA GLN A 250 5.24 -6.40 10.35
C GLN A 250 4.10 -6.13 9.38
N VAL A 251 4.25 -5.18 8.45
CA VAL A 251 3.26 -4.93 7.39
C VAL A 251 2.83 -6.25 6.75
N ALA A 252 1.62 -6.69 7.10
CA ALA A 252 1.24 -8.10 6.94
C ALA A 252 0.58 -8.40 5.58
N ALA A 253 0.26 -7.37 4.78
CA ALA A 253 -0.32 -7.52 3.45
C ALA A 253 -0.37 -6.17 2.70
N PRO A 254 -0.48 -6.20 1.36
CA PRO A 254 -0.78 -5.00 0.59
C PRO A 254 -2.10 -4.33 1.00
N ILE A 255 -2.12 -3.00 0.91
CA ILE A 255 -3.38 -2.25 0.86
C ILE A 255 -3.91 -2.28 -0.56
N ILE A 256 -5.20 -2.61 -0.69
CA ILE A 256 -5.93 -2.66 -1.94
C ILE A 256 -7.03 -1.59 -1.95
N VAL A 257 -7.29 -1.03 -3.13
CA VAL A 257 -8.43 -0.13 -3.35
C VAL A 257 -9.68 -0.93 -3.71
N ARG A 258 -10.81 -0.59 -3.08
CA ARG A 258 -12.14 -1.07 -3.44
C ARG A 258 -13.12 0.08 -3.41
N GLY A 259 -13.57 0.49 -4.60
CA GLY A 259 -14.41 1.66 -4.78
C GLY A 259 -13.74 2.89 -4.20
N ASN A 260 -14.43 3.55 -3.27
CA ASN A 260 -13.97 4.78 -2.63
C ASN A 260 -13.18 4.58 -1.33
N LYS A 261 -12.75 3.35 -1.01
CA LYS A 261 -12.02 3.03 0.22
C LYS A 261 -10.79 2.17 -0.03
N LEU A 262 -9.84 2.26 0.89
CA LEU A 262 -8.63 1.44 0.96
C LEU A 262 -8.78 0.40 2.06
N TYR A 263 -8.23 -0.80 1.86
CA TYR A 263 -8.32 -1.87 2.85
C TYR A 263 -7.08 -2.75 2.86
N ASN A 264 -6.74 -3.28 4.01
CA ASN A 264 -5.72 -4.32 4.13
C ASN A 264 -6.24 -5.64 3.55
N ALA A 265 -5.53 -6.21 2.58
CA ALA A 265 -5.98 -7.39 1.86
C ALA A 265 -6.16 -8.64 2.76
N LYS A 266 -5.45 -8.71 3.89
CA LYS A 266 -5.48 -9.84 4.82
C LYS A 266 -6.43 -9.61 5.99
N THR A 267 -6.30 -8.48 6.69
CA THR A 267 -7.10 -8.20 7.89
C THR A 267 -8.51 -7.69 7.57
N LYS A 268 -8.73 -7.23 6.33
CA LYS A 268 -9.96 -6.59 5.85
C LYS A 268 -10.26 -5.23 6.49
N GLU A 269 -9.42 -4.77 7.40
CA GLU A 269 -9.57 -3.46 8.03
C GLU A 269 -9.42 -2.36 6.97
N ARG A 270 -10.28 -1.35 7.05
CA ARG A 270 -10.17 -0.14 6.26
C ARG A 270 -8.86 0.56 6.62
N PHE A 271 -8.09 0.86 5.60
CA PHE A 271 -6.88 1.64 5.74
C PHE A 271 -7.20 3.13 5.60
N VAL A 272 -6.99 3.88 6.67
CA VAL A 272 -7.10 5.35 6.70
C VAL A 272 -5.70 5.92 6.77
N ILE A 273 -5.37 6.86 5.88
CA ILE A 273 -4.05 7.47 5.78
C ILE A 273 -3.85 8.38 7.00
N VAL A 274 -2.88 8.05 7.85
CA VAL A 274 -2.43 8.88 8.96
C VAL A 274 -0.95 9.10 8.78
N GLY A 275 -0.55 10.26 8.26
CA GLY A 275 0.84 10.40 7.86
C GLY A 275 1.35 11.82 7.73
N MET A 276 2.53 11.91 7.13
CA MET A 276 3.16 13.17 6.76
C MET A 276 3.93 13.03 5.46
N THR A 277 4.25 14.18 4.87
CA THR A 277 5.13 14.26 3.71
C THR A 277 6.59 14.23 4.14
N TYR A 278 7.47 13.69 3.29
CA TYR A 278 8.91 13.63 3.54
C TYR A 278 9.68 13.94 2.27
N GLU A 279 10.37 15.08 2.28
CA GLU A 279 10.95 15.72 1.09
C GLU A 279 12.42 15.35 0.82
N TYR A 280 13.07 14.64 1.75
CA TYR A 280 14.44 14.17 1.55
C TYR A 280 14.45 12.83 0.79
N ALA A 281 15.48 12.62 -0.02
CA ALA A 281 15.72 11.36 -0.71
C ALA A 281 16.01 10.24 0.31
N VAL A 282 15.33 9.11 0.12
CA VAL A 282 15.45 7.93 1.01
C VAL A 282 15.90 6.67 0.27
N SER A 283 16.63 6.82 -0.84
CA SER A 283 17.35 5.65 -1.36
C SER A 283 18.28 5.10 -0.29
N ASP A 284 18.60 3.81 -0.32
CA ASP A 284 19.42 3.14 0.69
C ASP A 284 20.73 3.90 0.97
N THR A 285 21.30 4.56 -0.05
CA THR A 285 22.42 5.49 0.04
C THR A 285 22.16 6.63 1.03
N TYR A 286 21.11 7.43 0.81
CA TYR A 286 20.78 8.59 1.63
C TYR A 286 20.05 8.23 2.93
N TYR A 287 19.23 7.17 2.91
CA TYR A 287 18.53 6.65 4.07
C TYR A 287 19.52 6.17 5.13
N THR A 288 20.47 5.29 4.76
CA THR A 288 21.45 4.76 5.71
C THR A 288 22.33 5.88 6.27
N LYS A 289 22.71 6.84 5.42
CA LYS A 289 23.63 7.91 5.78
C LYS A 289 22.98 8.99 6.65
N TYR A 290 21.72 9.34 6.39
CA TYR A 290 21.10 10.52 6.96
C TYR A 290 19.73 10.29 7.58
N SER A 291 18.79 9.67 6.87
CA SER A 291 17.37 9.65 7.30
C SER A 291 17.05 8.59 8.35
N LYS A 292 17.75 7.45 8.38
CA LYS A 292 17.41 6.31 9.25
C LYS A 292 17.34 6.71 10.73
N GLU A 293 18.41 7.30 11.25
CA GLU A 293 18.47 7.67 12.67
C GLU A 293 17.52 8.82 13.00
N VAL A 294 17.37 9.77 12.08
CA VAL A 294 16.47 10.91 12.24
C VAL A 294 15.02 10.44 12.32
N LEU A 295 14.55 9.61 11.38
CA LEU A 295 13.19 9.07 11.40
C LEU A 295 12.95 8.23 12.66
N ARG A 296 13.89 7.35 13.01
CA ARG A 296 13.80 6.47 14.19
C ARG A 296 13.70 7.25 15.51
N THR A 297 14.47 8.32 15.65
CA THR A 297 14.54 9.07 16.92
C THR A 297 13.53 10.20 17.00
N LYS A 298 13.35 10.96 15.91
CA LYS A 298 12.54 12.18 15.91
C LYS A 298 11.05 11.90 15.74
N LEU A 299 10.69 10.83 15.02
CA LEU A 299 9.30 10.39 14.90
C LEU A 299 8.89 9.37 15.97
N ALA A 300 9.77 9.07 16.94
CA ALA A 300 9.48 8.11 17.99
C ALA A 300 8.19 8.47 18.75
N GLY A 301 7.28 7.49 18.87
CA GLY A 301 6.00 7.64 19.54
C GLY A 301 4.98 8.52 18.82
N LEU A 302 5.22 8.91 17.57
CA LEU A 302 4.18 9.46 16.71
C LEU A 302 3.28 8.32 16.21
N LYS A 303 1.96 8.50 16.27
CA LYS A 303 1.00 7.55 15.68
C LYS A 303 0.81 7.89 14.20
N TYR A 304 1.58 7.24 13.33
CA TYR A 304 1.48 7.39 11.87
C TYR A 304 1.64 6.03 11.19
N ASN A 305 1.03 5.89 10.02
CA ASN A 305 1.06 4.67 9.20
C ASN A 305 1.44 4.96 7.75
N THR A 306 1.66 6.22 7.35
CA THR A 306 1.97 6.57 5.96
C THR A 306 3.04 7.66 5.86
N LEU A 307 3.97 7.49 4.92
CA LEU A 307 4.85 8.56 4.44
C LEU A 307 4.63 8.81 2.95
N ARG A 308 4.59 10.09 2.55
CA ARG A 308 4.56 10.48 1.13
C ARG A 308 5.94 10.99 0.70
N LEU A 309 6.52 10.34 -0.29
CA LEU A 309 7.83 10.66 -0.85
C LEU A 309 7.70 11.32 -2.22
N TYR A 310 8.51 12.35 -2.46
CA TYR A 310 8.55 13.07 -3.74
C TYR A 310 9.71 12.65 -4.64
N ASP A 311 10.80 12.14 -4.05
CA ASP A 311 12.08 11.95 -4.72
C ASP A 311 12.46 10.47 -4.78
N VAL A 312 12.25 9.87 -5.95
CA VAL A 312 12.59 8.46 -6.22
C VAL A 312 13.44 8.39 -7.49
N ASN A 313 14.57 7.68 -7.45
CA ASN A 313 15.40 7.40 -8.60
C ASN A 313 15.35 5.90 -8.91
N PRO A 314 14.89 5.46 -10.11
CA PRO A 314 14.80 4.05 -10.45
C PRO A 314 16.14 3.31 -10.45
N GLU A 315 17.27 4.02 -10.55
CA GLU A 315 18.62 3.44 -10.55
C GLU A 315 19.15 3.17 -9.12
N GLU A 316 18.46 3.64 -8.07
CA GLU A 316 18.85 3.52 -6.67
C GLU A 316 18.01 2.46 -5.91
N SER A 317 18.58 1.79 -4.89
CA SER A 317 17.85 0.81 -4.05
C SER A 317 17.06 1.50 -2.93
N TYR A 318 15.97 0.89 -2.47
CA TYR A 318 15.13 1.37 -1.36
C TYR A 318 14.78 0.29 -0.34
N ASP A 319 15.37 -0.90 -0.47
CA ASP A 319 15.00 -2.09 0.30
C ASP A 319 15.15 -1.88 1.81
N LYS A 320 16.19 -1.16 2.25
CA LYS A 320 16.42 -0.90 3.68
C LYS A 320 15.36 0.05 4.23
N PHE A 321 15.06 1.13 3.50
CA PHE A 321 14.02 2.08 3.89
C PHE A 321 12.67 1.39 3.98
N MET A 322 12.26 0.69 2.90
CA MET A 322 10.96 0.03 2.83
C MET A 322 10.81 -1.04 3.90
N LYS A 323 11.87 -1.83 4.17
CA LYS A 323 11.89 -2.83 5.24
C LYS A 323 11.74 -2.20 6.63
N ASP A 324 12.54 -1.18 6.95
CA ASP A 324 12.48 -0.54 8.27
C ASP A 324 11.12 0.15 8.49
N MET A 325 10.48 0.70 7.44
CA MET A 325 9.12 1.22 7.52
C MET A 325 8.09 0.10 7.70
N ALA A 326 8.27 -1.05 7.04
CA ALA A 326 7.39 -2.20 7.19
C ALA A 326 7.43 -2.81 8.61
N GLU A 327 8.60 -2.78 9.28
CA GLU A 327 8.77 -3.24 10.67
C GLU A 327 7.98 -2.39 11.69
N ILE A 328 7.59 -1.17 11.32
CA ILE A 328 6.79 -0.27 12.16
C ILE A 328 5.40 0.02 11.58
N ASN A 329 4.92 -0.83 10.66
CA ASN A 329 3.59 -0.71 10.03
C ASN A 329 3.36 0.59 9.24
N VAL A 330 4.42 1.15 8.66
CA VAL A 330 4.36 2.34 7.81
C VAL A 330 4.36 1.96 6.34
N TYR A 331 3.33 2.44 5.64
CA TYR A 331 3.20 2.37 4.19
C TYR A 331 3.72 3.64 3.52
N VAL A 332 3.99 3.53 2.22
CA VAL A 332 4.66 4.60 1.47
C VAL A 332 3.88 4.94 0.21
N ILE A 333 3.62 6.23 -0.02
CA ILE A 333 3.16 6.77 -1.30
C ILE A 333 4.37 7.36 -2.00
N ILE A 334 4.63 6.97 -3.24
CA ILE A 334 5.81 7.43 -3.99
C ILE A 334 5.42 8.18 -5.26
N SER A 335 6.14 9.24 -5.58
CA SER A 335 6.02 9.95 -6.85
C SER A 335 6.74 9.22 -7.99
N VAL A 336 6.06 9.09 -9.13
CA VAL A 336 6.64 8.62 -10.39
C VAL A 336 6.70 9.74 -11.44
N SER A 337 6.97 10.96 -10.98
CA SER A 337 7.33 12.09 -11.84
C SER A 337 8.69 12.62 -11.40
N PRO A 338 9.69 12.68 -12.31
CA PRO A 338 10.99 13.25 -11.99
C PRO A 338 10.90 14.78 -11.91
N ASP A 339 11.98 15.41 -11.48
CA ASP A 339 12.15 16.86 -11.45
C ASP A 339 13.53 17.22 -12.03
N ASN A 340 13.77 18.50 -12.32
CA ASN A 340 15.01 19.01 -12.88
C ASN A 340 16.14 19.06 -11.83
N ASN A 341 16.45 17.91 -11.25
CA ASN A 341 17.52 17.69 -10.29
C ASN A 341 18.46 16.58 -10.81
N PRO A 342 19.80 16.72 -10.67
CA PRO A 342 20.74 15.66 -11.07
C PRO A 342 20.48 14.30 -10.44
N TYR A 343 19.81 14.24 -9.28
CA TYR A 343 19.42 13.02 -8.60
C TYR A 343 18.65 12.04 -9.49
N TYR A 344 17.86 12.53 -10.46
CA TYR A 344 17.06 11.69 -11.36
C TYR A 344 17.83 11.19 -12.58
N GLY A 345 19.12 11.51 -12.71
CA GLY A 345 19.96 11.08 -13.83
C GLY A 345 19.39 11.49 -15.19
N LYS A 346 19.30 10.53 -16.13
CA LYS A 346 18.77 10.76 -17.49
C LYS A 346 17.30 11.20 -17.51
N TYR A 347 16.55 10.98 -16.43
CA TYR A 347 15.11 11.26 -16.35
C TYR A 347 14.78 12.69 -15.93
N ARG A 348 15.75 13.50 -15.51
CA ARG A 348 15.53 14.83 -14.89
C ARG A 348 14.72 15.83 -15.74
N TYR A 349 14.59 15.59 -17.04
CA TYR A 349 13.79 16.42 -17.96
C TYR A 349 12.56 15.71 -18.52
N SER A 350 12.28 14.48 -18.07
CA SER A 350 11.15 13.67 -18.54
C SER A 350 9.93 13.87 -17.65
N THR A 351 9.52 15.12 -17.46
CA THR A 351 8.34 15.47 -16.65
C THR A 351 7.14 15.74 -17.55
N ILE A 352 5.95 15.90 -16.96
CA ILE A 352 4.80 16.41 -17.72
C ILE A 352 4.98 17.92 -17.92
N ASP A 353 5.23 18.32 -19.16
CA ASP A 353 5.43 19.73 -19.52
C ASP A 353 4.10 20.43 -19.78
N ARG A 354 3.71 21.33 -18.88
CA ARG A 354 2.45 22.09 -18.95
C ARG A 354 2.40 23.10 -20.10
N THR A 355 3.53 23.38 -20.74
CA THR A 355 3.65 24.36 -21.83
C THR A 355 3.44 23.73 -23.21
N LEU A 356 3.61 22.41 -23.33
CA LEU A 356 3.48 21.66 -24.57
C LEU A 356 2.04 21.14 -24.78
N PRO A 357 1.62 20.94 -26.05
CA PRO A 357 0.33 20.35 -26.35
C PRO A 357 0.32 18.84 -26.02
N ALA A 358 -0.88 18.29 -25.80
CA ALA A 358 -1.05 16.86 -25.60
C ALA A 358 -0.82 16.03 -26.88
N ASN A 359 -1.07 16.62 -28.05
CA ASN A 359 -0.99 15.95 -29.34
C ASN A 359 -0.09 16.75 -30.29
N GLY A 360 0.67 16.06 -31.13
CA GLY A 360 1.54 16.65 -32.13
C GLY A 360 2.06 15.61 -33.12
N LYS A 361 2.54 16.04 -34.29
CA LYS A 361 3.18 15.13 -35.27
C LYS A 361 4.51 14.59 -34.75
N ASP A 362 5.20 15.41 -33.97
CA ASP A 362 6.45 15.08 -33.30
C ASP A 362 6.16 14.74 -31.85
N MET A 363 6.17 13.44 -31.53
CA MET A 363 5.84 12.94 -30.19
C MET A 363 6.85 13.39 -29.12
N THR A 364 8.05 13.81 -29.54
CA THR A 364 9.07 14.40 -28.64
C THR A 364 8.69 15.81 -28.18
N LYS A 365 7.72 16.45 -28.83
CA LYS A 365 7.23 17.81 -28.53
C LYS A 365 5.81 17.81 -27.96
N THR A 366 5.48 16.78 -27.17
CA THR A 366 4.20 16.67 -26.47
C THR A 366 4.41 16.74 -24.96
N CYS A 367 3.37 17.09 -24.19
CA CYS A 367 3.47 17.17 -22.73
C CYS A 367 3.74 15.83 -22.03
N TYR A 368 3.78 14.71 -22.74
CA TYR A 368 4.04 13.38 -22.19
C TYR A 368 5.18 12.71 -22.95
N PRO A 369 6.42 12.76 -22.45
CA PRO A 369 7.56 12.14 -23.11
C PRO A 369 7.58 10.62 -22.86
N ALA A 370 8.01 9.84 -23.86
CA ALA A 370 8.10 8.36 -23.74
C ALA A 370 9.01 7.89 -22.60
N LEU A 371 10.08 8.66 -22.31
CA LEU A 371 11.02 8.35 -21.24
C LEU A 371 10.39 8.45 -19.84
N LEU A 372 9.29 9.20 -19.67
CA LEU A 372 8.50 9.23 -18.43
C LEU A 372 7.77 7.90 -18.20
N LEU A 373 7.30 7.24 -19.26
CA LEU A 373 6.67 5.92 -19.13
C LEU A 373 7.67 4.86 -18.64
N GLU A 374 8.88 4.83 -19.22
CA GLU A 374 9.97 3.94 -18.74
C GLU A 374 10.27 4.21 -17.27
N TYR A 375 10.38 5.49 -16.89
CA TYR A 375 10.64 5.91 -15.52
C TYR A 375 9.60 5.36 -14.54
N GLY A 376 8.31 5.59 -14.81
CA GLY A 376 7.23 5.08 -13.96
C GLY A 376 7.20 3.57 -13.88
N LYS A 377 7.29 2.86 -15.01
CA LYS A 377 7.31 1.38 -15.02
C LYS A 377 8.50 0.80 -14.25
N LYS A 378 9.69 1.39 -14.37
CA LYS A 378 10.88 0.97 -13.61
C LYS A 378 10.70 1.14 -12.11
N ILE A 379 10.17 2.27 -11.67
CA ILE A 379 9.90 2.51 -10.25
C ILE A 379 8.85 1.52 -9.74
N ILE A 380 7.73 1.35 -10.45
CA ILE A 380 6.68 0.38 -10.06
C ILE A 380 7.26 -1.03 -9.95
N LYS A 381 8.01 -1.48 -10.96
CA LYS A 381 8.67 -2.80 -10.94
C LYS A 381 9.58 -2.95 -9.73
N LYS A 382 10.34 -1.91 -9.38
CA LYS A 382 11.30 -1.96 -8.28
C LYS A 382 10.61 -2.01 -6.92
N PHE A 383 9.57 -1.21 -6.72
CA PHE A 383 8.90 -1.12 -5.42
C PHE A 383 7.80 -2.16 -5.20
N ALA A 384 7.30 -2.82 -6.25
CA ALA A 384 6.23 -3.81 -6.11
C ALA A 384 6.61 -5.04 -5.27
N VAL A 385 7.90 -5.29 -5.04
CA VAL A 385 8.39 -6.31 -4.10
C VAL A 385 8.03 -6.00 -2.64
N HIS A 386 7.66 -4.76 -2.33
CA HIS A 386 7.30 -4.32 -0.99
C HIS A 386 5.78 -4.19 -0.86
N ASP A 387 5.20 -4.97 0.05
CA ASP A 387 3.76 -4.92 0.33
C ASP A 387 3.34 -3.60 0.99
N ASN A 388 4.28 -2.90 1.66
CA ASN A 388 4.05 -1.58 2.24
C ASN A 388 4.13 -0.41 1.24
N LEU A 389 4.27 -0.66 -0.06
CA LEU A 389 3.97 0.37 -1.07
C LEU A 389 2.44 0.56 -1.17
N LEU A 390 1.94 1.71 -0.70
CA LEU A 390 0.51 2.03 -0.67
C LEU A 390 -0.03 2.42 -2.05
N ALA A 391 0.60 3.40 -2.68
CA ALA A 391 0.11 4.00 -3.91
C ALA A 391 1.23 4.70 -4.70
N ILE A 392 0.98 4.90 -6.00
CA ILE A 392 1.86 5.60 -6.93
C ILE A 392 1.24 6.94 -7.29
N LEU A 393 1.95 8.03 -7.04
CA LEU A 393 1.53 9.37 -7.42
C LEU A 393 2.00 9.69 -8.84
N VAL A 394 1.06 9.76 -9.79
CA VAL A 394 1.35 9.97 -11.23
C VAL A 394 1.57 11.44 -11.60
N GLY A 395 1.20 12.36 -10.71
CA GLY A 395 1.39 13.79 -10.90
C GLY A 395 1.05 14.59 -9.64
N ASN A 396 1.77 15.69 -9.45
CA ASN A 396 1.56 16.64 -8.36
C ASN A 396 1.24 18.02 -8.94
N GLU A 397 0.02 18.49 -8.66
CA GLU A 397 -0.46 19.84 -8.96
C GLU A 397 -0.29 20.28 -10.42
N ILE A 398 -0.26 19.33 -11.36
CA ILE A 398 -0.06 19.61 -12.79
C ILE A 398 -1.18 20.51 -13.33
N LEU A 399 -2.41 20.23 -12.90
CA LEU A 399 -3.63 20.90 -13.30
C LEU A 399 -4.00 22.06 -12.36
N GLN A 400 -3.01 22.76 -11.83
CA GLN A 400 -3.22 23.92 -10.95
C GLN A 400 -3.68 25.15 -11.75
N VAL A 401 -2.90 25.55 -12.75
CA VAL A 401 -3.11 26.82 -13.48
C VAL A 401 -3.97 26.66 -14.73
N ASN A 402 -4.02 25.48 -15.36
CA ASN A 402 -4.83 25.20 -16.55
C ASN A 402 -4.96 23.69 -16.79
N LEU A 403 -5.72 23.29 -17.83
CA LEU A 403 -5.92 21.89 -18.22
C LEU A 403 -5.19 21.47 -19.50
N LYS A 404 -4.20 22.23 -19.99
CA LYS A 404 -3.48 21.88 -21.23
C LYS A 404 -2.81 20.50 -21.16
N ALA A 405 -2.30 20.13 -19.99
CA ALA A 405 -1.63 18.85 -19.76
C ALA A 405 -2.55 17.75 -19.21
N ALA A 406 -3.86 17.98 -19.15
CA ALA A 406 -4.83 17.05 -18.57
C ALA A 406 -4.83 15.67 -19.26
N ALA A 407 -4.86 15.66 -20.59
CA ALA A 407 -4.70 14.43 -21.39
C ALA A 407 -3.40 13.67 -21.08
N CYS A 408 -2.27 14.38 -20.88
CA CYS A 408 -0.98 13.78 -20.58
C CYS A 408 -0.94 13.09 -19.22
N VAL A 409 -1.47 13.73 -18.16
CA VAL A 409 -1.59 13.11 -16.83
C VAL A 409 -2.46 11.86 -16.90
N LYS A 410 -3.62 11.96 -17.58
CA LYS A 410 -4.56 10.86 -17.70
C LYS A 410 -3.99 9.68 -18.49
N GLN A 411 -3.33 9.95 -19.62
CA GLN A 411 -2.73 8.88 -20.44
C GLN A 411 -1.52 8.24 -19.75
N TYR A 412 -0.73 9.00 -19.00
CA TYR A 412 0.35 8.41 -18.21
C TYR A 412 -0.18 7.45 -17.14
N ALA A 413 -1.28 7.80 -16.46
CA ALA A 413 -1.96 6.89 -15.56
C ALA A 413 -2.46 5.63 -16.29
N ALA A 414 -3.10 5.80 -17.46
CA ALA A 414 -3.60 4.69 -18.28
C ALA A 414 -2.50 3.72 -18.72
N ASP A 415 -1.37 4.22 -19.22
CA ASP A 415 -0.26 3.39 -19.67
C ASP A 415 0.34 2.58 -18.50
N LEU A 416 0.61 3.23 -17.35
CA LEU A 416 1.12 2.53 -16.15
C LEU A 416 0.12 1.47 -15.65
N LYS A 417 -1.17 1.80 -15.67
CA LYS A 417 -2.24 0.93 -15.21
C LYS A 417 -2.40 -0.29 -16.12
N ASN A 418 -2.42 -0.08 -17.43
CA ASN A 418 -2.48 -1.13 -18.44
C ASN A 418 -1.27 -2.05 -18.33
N TRP A 419 -0.07 -1.49 -18.18
CA TRP A 419 1.16 -2.25 -18.01
C TRP A 419 1.14 -3.15 -16.77
N MET A 420 0.61 -2.68 -15.63
CA MET A 420 0.43 -3.53 -14.44
C MET A 420 -0.62 -4.63 -14.68
N ARG A 421 -1.74 -4.33 -15.36
CA ARG A 421 -2.82 -5.29 -15.65
C ARG A 421 -2.36 -6.45 -16.52
N VAL A 422 -1.71 -6.16 -17.64
CA VAL A 422 -1.20 -7.23 -18.53
C VAL A 422 -0.14 -8.09 -17.84
N ASN A 423 0.52 -7.55 -16.81
CA ASN A 423 1.47 -8.27 -15.98
C ASN A 423 0.86 -8.78 -14.65
N GLY A 424 -0.46 -8.75 -14.43
CA GLY A 424 -1.07 -9.00 -13.12
C GLY A 424 -0.79 -10.40 -12.53
N LYS A 425 -0.45 -11.39 -13.36
CA LYS A 425 0.05 -12.71 -12.91
C LYS A 425 1.45 -12.66 -12.28
N LYS A 426 2.20 -11.59 -12.56
CA LYS A 426 3.60 -11.37 -12.16
C LYS A 426 3.77 -10.19 -11.19
N ILE A 427 2.83 -9.27 -11.11
CA ILE A 427 2.88 -8.08 -10.25
C ILE A 427 1.48 -7.75 -9.72
N ARG A 428 1.36 -7.14 -8.54
CA ARG A 428 0.08 -6.62 -8.06
C ARG A 428 -0.30 -5.30 -8.74
N LEU A 429 -1.60 -5.02 -8.77
CA LEU A 429 -2.10 -3.72 -9.21
C LEU A 429 -1.97 -2.72 -8.05
N ILE A 430 -0.98 -1.83 -8.14
CA ILE A 430 -0.80 -0.76 -7.15
C ILE A 430 -1.77 0.38 -7.47
N PRO A 431 -2.50 0.93 -6.47
CA PRO A 431 -3.35 2.09 -6.67
C PRO A 431 -2.59 3.29 -7.26
N LEU A 432 -3.19 3.95 -8.25
CA LEU A 432 -2.65 5.17 -8.84
C LEU A 432 -3.35 6.39 -8.24
N ALA A 433 -2.56 7.37 -7.82
CA ALA A 433 -3.00 8.60 -7.18
C ALA A 433 -2.63 9.83 -8.00
N TYR A 434 -3.47 10.87 -7.96
CA TYR A 434 -3.11 12.21 -8.42
C TYR A 434 -3.29 13.21 -7.27
N ALA A 435 -2.31 14.08 -7.04
CA ALA A 435 -2.39 15.14 -6.05
C ALA A 435 -2.73 16.46 -6.73
N ALA A 436 -3.87 17.02 -6.36
CA ALA A 436 -4.41 18.24 -6.91
C ALA A 436 -4.14 19.42 -5.97
N ALA A 437 -3.63 20.52 -6.54
CA ALA A 437 -3.61 21.80 -5.85
C ALA A 437 -5.04 22.26 -5.56
N ASP A 438 -5.25 22.74 -4.35
CA ASP A 438 -6.48 23.42 -3.95
C ASP A 438 -6.51 24.86 -4.49
N SER A 439 -6.83 24.95 -5.77
CA SER A 439 -6.76 26.17 -6.58
C SER A 439 -7.90 26.18 -7.58
N SER A 440 -8.21 27.36 -8.11
CA SER A 440 -9.13 27.57 -9.22
C SER A 440 -8.38 27.83 -10.53
N TYR A 441 -9.02 27.58 -11.68
CA TYR A 441 -8.45 27.91 -13.00
C TYR A 441 -8.62 29.41 -13.30
N GLY A 442 -8.15 30.28 -12.39
CA GLY A 442 -8.31 31.74 -12.49
C GLY A 442 -9.76 32.14 -12.79
N ASP A 443 -9.93 33.14 -13.66
CA ASP A 443 -11.23 33.71 -14.07
C ASP A 443 -12.10 32.75 -14.93
N ILE A 444 -11.62 31.54 -15.28
CA ILE A 444 -12.38 30.59 -16.12
C ILE A 444 -13.29 29.70 -15.27
N ILE A 445 -12.77 29.21 -14.14
CA ILE A 445 -13.56 28.43 -13.18
C ILE A 445 -13.42 29.15 -11.85
N GLU A 446 -14.41 29.97 -11.51
CA GLU A 446 -14.38 30.87 -10.36
C GLU A 446 -14.22 30.15 -9.00
N ASP A 447 -14.66 28.89 -8.92
CA ASP A 447 -14.72 28.12 -7.68
C ASP A 447 -13.76 26.92 -7.73
N ALA A 448 -12.81 26.87 -6.80
CA ALA A 448 -11.85 25.78 -6.67
C ALA A 448 -12.53 24.42 -6.39
N ASP A 449 -13.68 24.40 -5.72
CA ASP A 449 -14.46 23.18 -5.46
C ASP A 449 -15.03 22.64 -6.78
N LYS A 450 -15.58 23.54 -7.61
CA LYS A 450 -16.02 23.19 -8.98
C LYS A 450 -14.84 22.70 -9.81
N TYR A 451 -13.68 23.34 -9.69
CA TYR A 451 -12.52 22.92 -10.45
C TYR A 451 -12.01 21.53 -10.04
N HIS A 452 -12.09 21.18 -8.76
CA HIS A 452 -11.83 19.81 -8.31
C HIS A 452 -12.81 18.80 -8.90
N LEU A 453 -14.12 19.08 -8.89
CA LEU A 453 -15.11 18.20 -9.52
C LEU A 453 -14.81 17.97 -11.02
N LEU A 454 -14.42 19.04 -11.72
CA LEU A 454 -14.06 18.99 -13.13
C LEU A 454 -12.77 18.17 -13.36
N LYS A 455 -11.73 18.36 -12.53
CA LYS A 455 -10.51 17.54 -12.57
C LYS A 455 -10.83 16.07 -12.35
N ILE A 456 -11.69 15.74 -11.38
CA ILE A 456 -12.07 14.36 -11.06
C ILE A 456 -12.81 13.74 -12.25
N GLN A 457 -13.85 14.39 -12.78
CA GLN A 457 -14.55 13.88 -13.95
C GLN A 457 -13.63 13.72 -15.17
N GLY A 458 -12.75 14.69 -15.43
CA GLY A 458 -11.79 14.61 -16.53
C GLY A 458 -10.78 13.48 -16.37
N LEU A 459 -10.24 13.28 -15.16
CA LEU A 459 -9.31 12.19 -14.88
C LEU A 459 -9.99 10.80 -14.98
N LEU A 460 -11.32 10.73 -14.81
CA LEU A 460 -12.10 9.49 -14.86
C LEU A 460 -12.88 9.27 -16.18
N CYS A 461 -12.94 10.25 -17.09
CA CYS A 461 -13.72 10.15 -18.31
C CYS A 461 -13.19 9.04 -19.25
N GLY A 462 -14.06 8.45 -20.07
CA GLY A 462 -13.66 7.42 -21.04
C GLY A 462 -13.10 6.14 -20.41
N ASP A 463 -13.44 5.90 -19.14
CA ASP A 463 -13.06 4.72 -18.38
C ASP A 463 -14.28 4.06 -17.73
N ARG A 464 -14.06 2.97 -16.98
CA ARG A 464 -15.08 2.30 -16.18
C ARG A 464 -14.49 1.80 -14.86
N MET A 465 -15.34 1.70 -13.85
CA MET A 465 -15.04 0.96 -12.63
C MET A 465 -15.25 -0.54 -12.90
N SER A 466 -14.23 -1.36 -12.68
CA SER A 466 -14.32 -2.82 -12.72
C SER A 466 -13.97 -3.38 -11.35
N ASN A 467 -14.94 -4.00 -10.69
CA ASN A 467 -14.75 -4.64 -9.37
C ASN A 467 -14.07 -3.74 -8.31
N GLY A 468 -14.46 -2.46 -8.27
CA GLY A 468 -13.94 -1.50 -7.30
C GLY A 468 -12.55 -0.93 -7.63
N MET A 469 -12.05 -1.10 -8.85
CA MET A 469 -10.86 -0.41 -9.34
C MET A 469 -11.10 0.19 -10.73
N MET A 470 -10.53 1.36 -11.02
CA MET A 470 -10.60 1.97 -12.35
C MET A 470 -9.75 1.19 -13.37
N VAL A 471 -10.22 1.03 -14.61
CA VAL A 471 -9.54 0.23 -15.64
C VAL A 471 -8.34 0.94 -16.26
N LYS A 472 -8.40 2.26 -16.42
CA LYS A 472 -7.34 3.09 -17.02
C LYS A 472 -7.04 4.34 -16.20
N SER A 473 -7.96 4.79 -15.36
CA SER A 473 -7.81 6.03 -14.59
C SER A 473 -7.17 5.82 -13.22
N ILE A 474 -6.94 6.94 -12.53
CA ILE A 474 -6.54 6.98 -11.12
C ILE A 474 -7.59 6.31 -10.21
N ASP A 475 -7.15 5.77 -9.08
CA ASP A 475 -8.03 5.23 -8.03
C ASP A 475 -8.08 6.11 -6.78
N ILE A 476 -7.14 7.06 -6.65
CA ILE A 476 -7.04 7.94 -5.50
C ILE A 476 -6.89 9.39 -5.99
N TYR A 477 -7.77 10.26 -5.52
CA TYR A 477 -7.65 11.69 -5.72
C TYR A 477 -7.24 12.36 -4.41
N LEU A 478 -6.03 12.90 -4.38
CA LEU A 478 -5.49 13.60 -3.24
C LEU A 478 -5.68 15.10 -3.41
N ILE A 479 -6.10 15.79 -2.36
CA ILE A 479 -6.19 17.25 -2.35
C ILE A 479 -5.07 17.79 -1.45
N ASN A 480 -4.22 18.66 -2.00
CA ASN A 480 -3.29 19.45 -1.21
C ASN A 480 -4.04 20.69 -0.72
N GLU A 481 -4.60 20.62 0.49
CA GLU A 481 -5.51 21.64 1.04
C GLU A 481 -4.87 22.42 2.20
N TYR A 482 -5.13 23.72 2.25
CA TYR A 482 -4.63 24.60 3.31
C TYR A 482 -5.67 25.60 3.79
N ARG A 483 -6.96 25.27 3.68
CA ARG A 483 -8.10 26.12 4.08
C ARG A 483 -8.43 26.01 5.56
N PHE A 484 -8.10 24.90 6.22
CA PHE A 484 -8.32 24.77 7.67
C PHE A 484 -7.13 25.36 8.44
N CYS A 485 -7.28 26.59 8.91
CA CYS A 485 -6.29 27.33 9.71
C CYS A 485 -6.66 27.31 11.21
N PRO A 486 -5.75 27.72 12.11
CA PRO A 486 -6.09 27.86 13.52
C PRO A 486 -7.36 28.72 13.70
N SER A 487 -8.29 28.27 14.56
CA SER A 487 -9.61 28.89 14.78
C SER A 487 -10.65 28.72 13.67
N SER A 488 -10.35 28.00 12.57
CA SER A 488 -11.36 27.66 11.57
C SER A 488 -12.41 26.69 12.13
N THR A 489 -13.65 26.83 11.68
CA THR A 489 -14.71 25.87 11.96
C THR A 489 -14.87 24.84 10.83
N PHE A 490 -15.55 23.72 11.12
CA PHE A 490 -15.91 22.75 10.08
C PHE A 490 -16.71 23.37 8.93
N ALA A 491 -17.66 24.26 9.24
CA ALA A 491 -18.54 24.88 8.23
C ALA A 491 -17.75 25.75 7.26
N GLU A 492 -16.76 26.49 7.75
CA GLU A 492 -15.94 27.39 6.93
C GLU A 492 -14.96 26.62 6.03
N ALA A 493 -14.35 25.55 6.56
CA ALA A 493 -13.27 24.85 5.86
C ALA A 493 -13.71 23.53 5.20
N TYR A 494 -14.32 22.60 5.93
CA TYR A 494 -14.43 21.18 5.53
C TYR A 494 -15.82 20.75 5.07
N GLU A 495 -16.88 21.48 5.41
CA GLU A 495 -18.25 21.17 4.95
C GLU A 495 -18.36 21.16 3.42
N ARG A 496 -17.64 22.07 2.77
CA ARG A 496 -17.54 22.14 1.30
C ARG A 496 -16.83 20.95 0.69
N PHE A 497 -15.74 20.45 1.29
CA PHE A 497 -15.07 19.24 0.85
C PHE A 497 -15.93 18.00 1.05
N LEU A 498 -16.68 17.92 2.15
CA LEU A 498 -17.66 16.86 2.35
C LEU A 498 -18.76 16.92 1.27
N THR A 499 -19.26 18.11 0.94
CA THR A 499 -20.28 18.31 -0.10
C THR A 499 -19.75 17.90 -1.48
N LEU A 500 -18.54 18.31 -1.82
CA LEU A 500 -17.83 17.94 -3.04
C LEU A 500 -17.65 16.42 -3.18
N ALA A 501 -17.32 15.74 -2.08
CA ALA A 501 -16.98 14.32 -2.10
C ALA A 501 -18.19 13.38 -2.19
N LYS A 502 -19.42 13.89 -2.07
CA LYS A 502 -20.64 13.09 -2.12
C LYS A 502 -20.77 12.36 -3.47
N GLY A 503 -20.81 11.02 -3.39
CA GLY A 503 -20.99 10.15 -4.56
C GLY A 503 -19.73 9.91 -5.39
N ILE A 504 -18.56 10.41 -4.98
CA ILE A 504 -17.31 10.11 -5.69
C ILE A 504 -16.98 8.61 -5.56
N PRO A 505 -16.74 7.91 -6.69
CA PRO A 505 -16.60 6.45 -6.70
C PRO A 505 -15.18 5.95 -6.39
N ILE A 506 -14.20 6.86 -6.29
CA ILE A 506 -12.79 6.57 -6.00
C ILE A 506 -12.39 7.14 -4.65
N VAL A 507 -11.21 6.75 -4.15
CA VAL A 507 -10.72 7.20 -2.83
C VAL A 507 -10.42 8.69 -2.89
N ILE A 508 -10.84 9.43 -1.87
CA ILE A 508 -10.41 10.81 -1.62
C ILE A 508 -9.69 10.89 -0.28
N ALA A 509 -8.56 11.60 -0.25
CA ALA A 509 -7.81 11.91 0.96
C ALA A 509 -7.07 13.24 0.80
N PHE A 510 -6.51 13.76 1.89
CA PHE A 510 -5.63 14.93 1.80
C PHE A 510 -4.19 14.51 1.49
N GLY A 511 -3.69 14.94 0.34
CA GLY A 511 -2.30 14.72 -0.08
C GLY A 511 -1.32 15.53 0.75
N GLU A 512 -1.76 16.70 1.19
CA GLU A 512 -1.10 17.64 2.10
C GLU A 512 -2.21 18.36 2.90
N TYR A 513 -1.98 18.58 4.19
CA TYR A 513 -2.81 19.47 5.01
C TYR A 513 -1.99 20.15 6.11
N GLY A 514 -2.56 21.22 6.67
CA GLY A 514 -2.03 21.93 7.83
C GLY A 514 -1.64 23.37 7.53
N CYS A 515 -2.64 24.22 7.30
CA CYS A 515 -2.47 25.67 7.12
C CYS A 515 -1.61 26.29 8.22
N LYS A 516 -0.75 27.25 7.86
CA LYS A 516 0.03 28.03 8.80
C LYS A 516 0.03 29.50 8.40
N LEU A 517 -0.48 30.35 9.30
CA LEU A 517 -0.70 31.77 9.03
C LEU A 517 0.57 32.62 9.23
N SER A 518 1.42 32.27 10.20
CA SER A 518 2.64 33.02 10.51
C SER A 518 3.72 32.15 11.17
N LYS A 519 4.94 32.69 11.31
CA LYS A 519 6.04 32.02 12.04
C LYS A 519 5.77 31.92 13.54
N GLY A 520 5.14 32.93 14.13
CA GLY A 520 4.91 33.04 15.58
C GLY A 520 3.73 32.21 16.08
N GLU A 521 2.85 31.76 15.19
CA GLU A 521 1.65 31.01 15.52
C GLU A 521 1.83 29.51 15.19
N PRO A 522 1.88 28.63 16.21
CA PRO A 522 1.95 27.20 15.98
C PRO A 522 0.62 26.63 15.48
N ARG A 523 0.69 25.60 14.64
CA ARG A 523 -0.50 24.88 14.21
C ARG A 523 -1.12 24.09 15.35
N THR A 524 -2.43 24.18 15.52
CA THR A 524 -3.19 23.47 16.56
C THR A 524 -3.60 22.06 16.12
N TRP A 525 -3.73 21.83 14.81
CA TRP A 525 -4.16 20.58 14.19
C TRP A 525 -5.57 20.12 14.56
N GLU A 526 -6.47 21.05 14.86
CA GLU A 526 -7.87 20.77 15.26
C GLU A 526 -8.64 19.94 14.23
N MET A 527 -8.27 20.06 12.94
CA MET A 527 -8.88 19.31 11.85
C MET A 527 -8.73 17.78 11.96
N ILE A 528 -7.73 17.30 12.70
CA ILE A 528 -7.42 15.86 12.85
C ILE A 528 -8.60 15.08 13.42
N SER A 529 -9.38 15.68 14.32
CA SER A 529 -10.61 15.07 14.83
C SER A 529 -11.59 14.71 13.71
N TYR A 530 -11.81 15.60 12.74
CA TYR A 530 -12.71 15.35 11.60
C TYR A 530 -12.19 14.25 10.65
N LEU A 531 -10.88 14.05 10.58
CA LEU A 531 -10.27 13.03 9.72
C LEU A 531 -10.43 11.62 10.27
N TYR A 532 -10.35 11.45 11.59
CA TYR A 532 -10.15 10.14 12.20
C TYR A 532 -11.24 9.70 13.18
N ASP A 533 -11.91 10.64 13.88
CA ASP A 533 -12.97 10.28 14.81
C ASP A 533 -14.16 9.58 14.10
N PRO A 534 -15.01 8.84 14.83
CA PRO A 534 -16.17 8.18 14.26
C PRO A 534 -17.08 9.13 13.47
N PRO A 535 -17.73 8.67 12.37
CA PRO A 535 -18.57 9.50 11.50
C PRO A 535 -19.65 10.32 12.23
N SER A 536 -20.16 9.83 13.36
CA SER A 536 -21.13 10.52 14.21
C SER A 536 -20.59 11.81 14.85
N LYS A 537 -19.27 11.92 15.03
CA LYS A 537 -18.59 13.11 15.57
C LYS A 537 -18.04 14.03 14.48
N THR A 538 -17.90 13.52 13.25
CA THR A 538 -17.25 14.23 12.14
C THR A 538 -18.23 14.70 11.07
N LYS A 539 -19.54 14.66 11.33
CA LYS A 539 -20.61 14.90 10.35
C LYS A 539 -20.52 13.99 9.11
N GLY A 540 -19.88 12.83 9.25
CA GLY A 540 -19.62 11.89 8.15
C GLY A 540 -18.34 12.15 7.37
N PHE A 541 -17.48 13.10 7.77
CA PHE A 541 -16.25 13.42 7.04
C PHE A 541 -15.31 12.21 6.95
N SER A 542 -15.04 11.55 8.07
CA SER A 542 -14.18 10.36 8.16
C SER A 542 -14.77 9.12 7.45
N GLU A 543 -16.09 9.08 7.22
CA GLU A 543 -16.71 8.05 6.38
C GLU A 543 -16.30 8.22 4.91
N VAL A 544 -16.23 9.46 4.42
CA VAL A 544 -16.01 9.79 3.01
C VAL A 544 -14.52 9.94 2.67
N PHE A 545 -13.78 10.68 3.50
CA PHE A 545 -12.35 10.89 3.32
C PHE A 545 -11.56 9.75 3.95
N SER A 546 -10.44 9.39 3.32
CA SER A 546 -9.54 8.31 3.76
C SER A 546 -8.29 8.87 4.44
N GLY A 547 -8.46 9.93 5.25
CA GLY A 547 -7.40 10.55 6.05
C GLY A 547 -6.53 11.54 5.26
N GLY A 548 -5.27 11.72 5.68
CA GLY A 548 -4.36 12.61 5.00
C GLY A 548 -2.92 12.65 5.52
N LEU A 549 -2.11 13.51 4.91
CA LEU A 549 -0.69 13.69 5.21
C LEU A 549 -0.39 15.12 5.66
N ALA A 550 0.13 15.29 6.88
CA ALA A 550 0.58 16.58 7.40
C ALA A 550 1.78 17.10 6.60
N TYR A 551 1.74 18.37 6.19
CA TYR A 551 2.81 19.01 5.40
C TYR A 551 3.53 20.11 6.20
N SER A 552 4.85 20.22 6.24
CA SER A 552 5.89 19.34 5.68
C SER A 552 6.79 18.79 6.78
N TYR A 553 7.55 17.71 6.51
CA TYR A 553 8.53 17.22 7.47
C TYR A 553 9.65 18.25 7.68
N GLY A 554 10.37 18.62 6.61
CA GLY A 554 11.58 19.44 6.74
C GLY A 554 11.72 20.50 5.67
N GLU A 555 12.95 20.99 5.47
CA GLU A 555 13.27 22.18 4.68
C GLU A 555 13.69 21.87 3.22
N ALA A 556 13.86 20.59 2.85
CA ALA A 556 14.27 20.21 1.50
C ALA A 556 13.29 20.73 0.44
N LYS A 557 13.84 21.32 -0.63
CA LYS A 557 13.09 21.97 -1.74
C LYS A 557 12.20 23.15 -1.34
N LEU A 558 12.25 23.60 -0.08
CA LEU A 558 11.47 24.75 0.37
C LEU A 558 12.34 26.01 0.39
N SER A 559 11.70 27.15 0.13
CA SER A 559 12.35 28.44 0.34
C SER A 559 12.66 28.64 1.81
N SER A 560 13.72 29.39 2.12
CA SER A 560 14.05 29.77 3.51
C SER A 560 12.97 30.62 4.20
N ALA A 561 12.03 31.16 3.42
CA ALA A 561 10.86 31.88 3.92
C ALA A 561 9.68 30.96 4.25
N SER A 562 9.72 29.68 3.87
CA SER A 562 8.63 28.73 4.09
C SER A 562 8.28 28.61 5.56
N LEU A 563 6.98 28.53 5.84
CA LEU A 563 6.44 28.41 7.19
C LEU A 563 6.22 26.93 7.59
N PHE A 564 6.05 26.05 6.61
CA PHE A 564 5.54 24.69 6.78
C PHE A 564 6.45 23.65 7.46
N PRO A 565 7.80 23.76 7.42
CA PRO A 565 8.66 22.74 8.02
C PRO A 565 8.34 22.48 9.49
N MET A 566 8.00 21.23 9.81
CA MET A 566 7.84 20.77 11.18
C MET A 566 9.18 20.52 11.87
N PHE A 567 10.23 20.28 11.09
CA PHE A 567 11.60 20.18 11.54
C PHE A 567 12.49 21.20 10.82
N THR A 568 13.44 21.79 11.53
CA THR A 568 14.40 22.75 10.97
C THR A 568 15.86 22.35 11.21
N GLY A 569 16.79 23.09 10.62
CA GLY A 569 18.24 22.88 10.74
C GLY A 569 18.78 21.79 9.81
N GLY A 570 18.03 21.44 8.77
CA GLY A 570 18.43 20.48 7.74
C GLY A 570 19.01 21.15 6.51
N SER A 571 19.32 20.34 5.51
CA SER A 571 19.69 20.81 4.18
C SER A 571 18.43 21.23 3.40
N SER A 572 18.60 22.22 2.50
CA SER A 572 17.63 22.53 1.44
C SER A 572 17.69 21.54 0.28
N GLU A 573 18.76 20.76 0.17
CA GLU A 573 18.93 19.74 -0.86
C GLU A 573 18.27 18.42 -0.45
N ILE A 574 17.59 17.76 -1.41
CA ILE A 574 16.94 16.46 -1.18
C ILE A 574 17.94 15.37 -0.77
N THR A 575 19.19 15.46 -1.23
CA THR A 575 20.26 14.49 -0.95
C THR A 575 21.09 14.85 0.30
N GLY A 576 20.72 15.95 0.98
CA GLY A 576 21.41 16.44 2.16
C GLY A 576 20.91 15.83 3.47
N LYS A 577 21.48 16.29 4.60
CA LYS A 577 21.06 15.87 5.94
C LYS A 577 19.65 16.39 6.24
N PRO A 578 18.68 15.53 6.65
CA PRO A 578 17.35 15.95 7.05
C PRO A 578 17.35 16.89 8.25
N SER A 579 16.35 17.76 8.29
CA SER A 579 16.05 18.59 9.47
C SER A 579 15.79 17.70 10.70
N ASP A 580 16.37 18.07 11.84
CA ASP A 580 16.38 17.26 13.08
C ASP A 580 15.95 18.02 14.35
N LYS A 581 15.60 19.30 14.22
CA LYS A 581 15.09 20.16 15.30
C LYS A 581 13.56 20.28 15.21
N PRO A 582 12.79 19.61 16.10
CA PRO A 582 11.32 19.68 16.05
C PRO A 582 10.81 21.08 16.41
N SER A 583 9.80 21.55 15.70
CA SER A 583 9.07 22.78 16.01
C SER A 583 7.89 22.51 16.94
N LYS A 584 7.23 23.58 17.41
CA LYS A 584 6.00 23.46 18.19
C LYS A 584 4.86 22.81 17.39
N ASP A 585 4.83 23.01 16.08
CA ASP A 585 3.85 22.38 15.19
C ASP A 585 3.94 20.86 15.26
N PHE A 586 5.15 20.29 15.27
CA PHE A 586 5.35 18.84 15.38
C PHE A 586 4.83 18.29 16.71
N TYR A 587 5.11 18.97 17.82
CA TYR A 587 4.62 18.53 19.13
C TYR A 587 3.09 18.57 19.21
N ASN A 588 2.48 19.60 18.63
CA ASN A 588 1.02 19.69 18.56
C ASN A 588 0.43 18.59 17.66
N LEU A 589 1.07 18.28 16.52
CA LEU A 589 0.65 17.17 15.65
C LEU A 589 0.69 15.83 16.40
N LYS A 590 1.81 15.57 17.09
CA LYS A 590 2.00 14.35 17.89
C LYS A 590 0.91 14.21 18.96
N GLN A 591 0.56 15.31 19.62
CA GLN A 591 -0.50 15.33 20.64
C GLN A 591 -1.89 15.12 20.03
N ALA A 592 -2.18 15.70 18.86
CA ALA A 592 -3.45 15.53 18.19
C ALA A 592 -3.63 14.06 17.73
N LEU A 593 -2.61 13.48 17.08
CA LEU A 593 -2.64 12.09 16.64
C LEU A 593 -2.67 11.07 17.79
N SER A 594 -2.18 11.42 18.99
CA SER A 594 -2.32 10.52 20.15
C SER A 594 -3.75 10.47 20.71
N LYS A 595 -4.61 11.45 20.38
CA LYS A 595 -5.98 11.57 20.89
C LYS A 595 -7.05 11.05 19.94
N HIS A 596 -6.73 10.99 18.65
CA HIS A 596 -7.67 10.66 17.58
C HIS A 596 -7.14 9.47 16.78
N GLU A 597 -7.92 8.41 16.72
CA GLU A 597 -7.58 7.19 15.99
C GLU A 597 -8.64 6.91 14.93
N PRO A 598 -8.25 6.42 13.74
CA PRO A 598 -9.21 6.02 12.73
C PRO A 598 -10.22 5.03 13.28
N PHE A 599 -11.50 5.32 13.10
CA PHE A 599 -12.56 4.40 13.51
C PHE A 599 -12.46 3.06 12.76
N PRO A 600 -12.80 1.93 13.41
CA PRO A 600 -12.75 0.62 12.79
C PRO A 600 -13.87 0.47 11.75
N ASP A 601 -13.51 -0.05 10.59
CA ASP A 601 -14.41 -0.35 9.48
C ASP A 601 -13.82 -1.54 8.71
N LYS A 602 -14.62 -2.57 8.42
CA LYS A 602 -14.14 -3.83 7.82
C LYS A 602 -14.83 -4.10 6.50
N ALA A 603 -14.05 -4.62 5.55
CA ALA A 603 -14.64 -5.14 4.34
C ALA A 603 -15.31 -6.50 4.56
N GLU A 604 -16.39 -6.72 3.81
CA GLU A 604 -17.24 -7.91 3.91
C GLU A 604 -16.90 -8.99 2.88
N TRP A 605 -15.73 -8.90 2.23
CA TRP A 605 -15.33 -9.91 1.25
C TRP A 605 -14.92 -11.24 1.90
N THR A 606 -14.95 -12.29 1.09
CA THR A 606 -14.36 -13.60 1.36
C THR A 606 -13.06 -13.76 0.56
N SER A 607 -12.32 -14.85 0.76
CA SER A 607 -11.13 -15.15 -0.05
C SER A 607 -11.42 -15.14 -1.55
N ASN A 608 -12.62 -15.57 -1.97
CA ASN A 608 -12.98 -15.70 -3.39
C ASN A 608 -13.63 -14.42 -3.95
N THR A 609 -14.02 -13.48 -3.08
CA THR A 609 -14.70 -12.24 -3.49
C THR A 609 -13.86 -11.00 -3.24
N ILE A 610 -12.64 -11.12 -2.70
CA ILE A 610 -11.75 -9.98 -2.41
C ILE A 610 -11.55 -9.07 -3.62
N CYS A 611 -11.43 -9.61 -4.85
CA CYS A 611 -11.27 -8.82 -6.07
C CYS A 611 -12.57 -8.57 -6.85
N LYS A 612 -13.74 -8.83 -6.25
CA LYS A 612 -15.07 -8.61 -6.84
C LYS A 612 -15.95 -7.69 -5.98
N TRP A 613 -15.73 -7.72 -4.67
CA TRP A 613 -16.50 -6.94 -3.71
C TRP A 613 -16.17 -5.44 -3.80
N VAL A 614 -17.20 -4.60 -3.69
CA VAL A 614 -17.09 -3.14 -3.69
C VAL A 614 -17.91 -2.62 -2.52
N PRO A 615 -17.36 -1.72 -1.68
CA PRO A 615 -18.14 -1.13 -0.60
C PRO A 615 -19.29 -0.29 -1.16
N PRO A 616 -20.44 -0.23 -0.45
CA PRO A 616 -21.54 0.63 -0.86
C PRO A 616 -21.15 2.11 -0.77
N LEU A 617 -21.52 2.88 -1.80
CA LEU A 617 -21.45 4.35 -1.76
C LEU A 617 -22.59 4.90 -0.90
N LYS A 618 -22.28 5.20 0.36
CA LYS A 618 -23.26 5.68 1.35
C LYS A 618 -23.91 7.01 0.95
N TYR A 619 -23.13 7.93 0.41
CA TYR A 619 -23.60 9.25 -0.01
C TYR A 619 -23.78 9.30 -1.52
N LYS A 620 -24.93 9.83 -1.95
CA LYS A 620 -25.26 10.02 -3.36
C LYS A 620 -24.79 11.39 -3.84
N ILE A 621 -24.55 11.48 -5.15
CA ILE A 621 -24.25 12.72 -5.85
C ILE A 621 -25.35 13.75 -5.55
N ASP A 622 -24.96 15.02 -5.33
CA ASP A 622 -25.92 16.12 -5.27
C ASP A 622 -26.52 16.35 -6.67
N PRO A 623 -27.84 16.14 -6.87
CA PRO A 623 -28.47 16.34 -8.17
C PRO A 623 -28.41 17.80 -8.65
N LYS A 624 -28.14 18.76 -7.75
CA LYS A 624 -27.97 20.18 -8.09
C LYS A 624 -26.54 20.53 -8.49
N SER A 625 -25.60 19.60 -8.42
CA SER A 625 -24.22 19.85 -8.84
C SER A 625 -24.17 20.21 -10.32
N SER A 626 -23.65 21.40 -10.65
CA SER A 626 -23.50 21.83 -12.03
C SER A 626 -22.49 21.00 -12.82
N ILE A 627 -21.63 20.23 -12.13
CA ILE A 627 -20.58 19.39 -12.72
C ILE A 627 -20.91 17.92 -12.55
N ALA A 628 -21.12 17.46 -11.31
CA ALA A 628 -21.22 16.03 -11.02
C ALA A 628 -22.60 15.41 -11.27
N SER A 629 -23.65 16.20 -11.57
CA SER A 629 -25.04 15.70 -11.70
C SER A 629 -25.22 14.58 -12.73
N THR A 630 -24.35 14.51 -13.75
CA THR A 630 -24.33 13.45 -14.78
C THR A 630 -23.50 12.23 -14.40
N GLY A 631 -22.91 12.20 -13.20
CA GLY A 631 -22.02 11.15 -12.72
C GLY A 631 -20.54 11.55 -12.78
N PHE A 632 -19.69 10.84 -12.04
CA PHE A 632 -18.24 11.11 -12.00
C PHE A 632 -17.44 10.40 -13.10
N ILE A 633 -17.93 9.26 -13.59
CA ILE A 633 -17.28 8.49 -14.65
C ILE A 633 -18.07 8.73 -15.93
N LEU A 634 -17.60 9.66 -16.76
CA LEU A 634 -18.24 9.97 -18.03
C LEU A 634 -17.85 8.92 -19.09
N PRO A 635 -18.77 8.52 -19.98
CA PRO A 635 -18.50 7.46 -20.98
C PRO A 635 -17.44 7.86 -22.01
N ASN A 636 -17.28 9.16 -22.27
CA ASN A 636 -16.25 9.72 -23.12
C ASN A 636 -15.72 11.04 -22.55
N CYS A 637 -14.67 11.55 -23.17
CA CYS A 637 -13.93 12.73 -22.72
C CYS A 637 -14.19 14.00 -23.54
N ASN A 638 -15.18 13.96 -24.44
CA ASN A 638 -15.41 15.00 -25.45
C ASN A 638 -16.44 16.05 -25.00
N SER A 639 -16.95 15.93 -23.78
CA SER A 639 -17.90 16.92 -23.24
C SER A 639 -17.25 18.29 -23.17
N GLN A 640 -17.92 19.31 -23.72
CA GLN A 640 -17.46 20.70 -23.71
C GLN A 640 -17.22 21.21 -22.27
N GLN A 641 -17.96 20.67 -21.30
CA GLN A 641 -17.76 20.99 -19.88
C GLN A 641 -16.38 20.61 -19.36
N LEU A 642 -15.77 19.53 -19.88
CA LEU A 642 -14.44 19.10 -19.48
C LEU A 642 -13.33 19.95 -20.11
N THR A 643 -13.62 20.64 -21.22
CA THR A 643 -12.67 21.46 -21.98
C THR A 643 -13.13 22.92 -22.01
N PRO A 644 -13.07 23.63 -20.87
CA PRO A 644 -13.59 24.99 -20.76
C PRO A 644 -12.87 25.97 -21.68
N LYS A 645 -11.61 25.68 -22.07
CA LYS A 645 -10.87 26.48 -23.04
C LYS A 645 -10.63 25.75 -24.36
N LYS A 646 -10.72 26.48 -25.46
CA LYS A 646 -10.37 25.98 -26.80
C LYS A 646 -8.92 25.48 -26.83
N GLY A 647 -8.73 24.26 -27.34
CA GLY A 647 -7.43 23.61 -27.46
C GLY A 647 -7.05 22.70 -26.28
N GLU A 648 -7.88 22.63 -25.24
CA GLU A 648 -7.73 21.63 -24.18
C GLU A 648 -8.34 20.29 -24.61
N THR A 649 -7.78 19.20 -24.09
CA THR A 649 -8.25 17.84 -24.34
C THR A 649 -7.91 16.94 -23.15
N TRP A 650 -8.70 15.89 -22.97
CA TRP A 650 -8.48 14.79 -22.03
C TRP A 650 -8.07 13.50 -22.74
N VAL A 651 -7.82 13.55 -24.05
CA VAL A 651 -7.43 12.41 -24.88
C VAL A 651 -6.12 12.72 -25.61
N THR A 652 -5.16 11.81 -25.46
CA THR A 652 -3.91 11.76 -26.22
C THR A 652 -3.54 10.29 -26.45
N GLN A 653 -2.58 10.05 -27.33
CA GLN A 653 -2.10 8.72 -27.66
C GLN A 653 -1.22 8.16 -26.52
N SER A 654 -1.24 6.83 -26.36
CA SER A 654 -0.32 6.10 -25.49
C SER A 654 1.16 6.34 -25.87
N ARG A 655 2.08 6.06 -24.93
CA ARG A 655 3.52 5.99 -25.18
C ARG A 655 4.07 4.55 -25.19
N GLU A 656 3.20 3.54 -25.11
CA GLU A 656 3.58 2.13 -25.26
C GLU A 656 4.28 1.89 -26.61
N GLY A 657 5.42 1.19 -26.59
CA GLY A 657 6.22 0.92 -27.79
C GLY A 657 6.92 2.14 -28.42
N ALA A 658 6.83 3.34 -27.81
CA ALA A 658 7.48 4.53 -28.34
C ALA A 658 9.01 4.43 -28.24
N ILE A 659 9.70 4.83 -29.31
CA ILE A 659 11.17 4.93 -29.35
C ILE A 659 11.61 6.06 -28.42
N CYS A 660 12.61 5.76 -27.59
CA CYS A 660 13.11 6.74 -26.62
C CYS A 660 14.62 6.66 -26.39
N THR A 661 15.32 5.79 -27.11
CA THR A 661 16.77 5.67 -27.06
C THR A 661 17.37 6.10 -28.39
N ASP A 662 18.59 6.63 -28.35
CA ASP A 662 19.32 7.06 -29.57
C ASP A 662 19.58 5.90 -30.54
N LYS A 663 19.50 4.66 -30.06
CA LYS A 663 19.67 3.43 -30.85
C LYS A 663 18.35 2.91 -31.45
N GLY A 664 17.25 3.64 -31.32
CA GLY A 664 15.95 3.25 -31.88
C GLY A 664 15.19 2.19 -31.07
N ALA A 665 15.65 1.83 -29.87
CA ALA A 665 14.94 0.89 -29.00
C ALA A 665 13.78 1.57 -28.25
N PRO A 666 12.67 0.83 -28.01
CA PRO A 666 11.54 1.33 -27.23
C PRO A 666 11.86 1.39 -25.73
N CYS A 667 11.10 2.21 -25.03
CA CYS A 667 11.20 2.44 -23.57
C CYS A 667 10.51 1.36 -22.72
N ASP A 668 10.33 0.16 -23.27
CA ASP A 668 9.52 -0.87 -22.63
C ASP A 668 10.25 -1.53 -21.45
N VAL A 669 9.49 -1.80 -20.39
CA VAL A 669 10.00 -2.45 -19.17
C VAL A 669 9.37 -3.83 -19.05
N ALA A 670 10.15 -4.87 -19.31
CA ALA A 670 9.69 -6.25 -19.23
C ALA A 670 9.67 -6.79 -17.79
N ILE A 671 8.73 -7.70 -17.50
CA ILE A 671 8.70 -8.50 -16.27
C ILE A 671 8.85 -9.98 -16.63
N HIS A 672 10.00 -10.56 -16.29
CA HIS A 672 10.35 -11.94 -16.63
C HIS A 672 9.85 -12.98 -15.60
N GLY A 673 9.56 -12.57 -14.37
CA GLY A 673 9.09 -13.45 -13.29
C GLY A 673 8.22 -12.71 -12.28
N LYS A 674 7.78 -13.40 -11.22
CA LYS A 674 6.98 -12.76 -10.16
C LYS A 674 7.82 -11.70 -9.43
N VAL A 675 7.19 -10.56 -9.13
CA VAL A 675 7.77 -9.42 -8.44
C VAL A 675 6.92 -9.17 -7.20
N GLY A 676 7.36 -9.70 -6.06
CA GLY A 676 6.61 -9.65 -4.81
C GLY A 676 5.24 -10.32 -4.90
N THR A 677 4.28 -9.76 -4.15
CA THR A 677 2.88 -10.15 -4.20
C THR A 677 2.29 -9.81 -5.58
N THR A 678 1.63 -10.79 -6.20
CA THR A 678 0.99 -10.64 -7.52
C THR A 678 -0.50 -10.39 -7.40
N GLN A 679 -1.13 -9.83 -8.43
CA GLN A 679 -2.58 -9.66 -8.42
C GLN A 679 -3.30 -11.01 -8.32
N GLU A 680 -2.77 -12.04 -9.00
CA GLU A 680 -3.24 -13.42 -8.89
C GLU A 680 -3.18 -13.94 -7.45
N SER A 681 -2.08 -13.72 -6.72
CA SER A 681 -2.00 -14.15 -5.31
C SER A 681 -3.00 -13.44 -4.39
N ILE A 682 -3.40 -12.21 -4.71
CA ILE A 682 -4.42 -11.47 -3.95
C ILE A 682 -5.81 -11.98 -4.32
N CYS A 683 -6.08 -12.23 -5.60
CA CYS A 683 -7.42 -12.57 -6.10
C CYS A 683 -7.74 -14.06 -6.13
N GLY A 684 -6.73 -14.93 -5.95
CA GLY A 684 -6.81 -16.37 -6.21
C GLY A 684 -6.66 -16.69 -7.69
N GLU A 685 -7.56 -16.15 -8.52
CA GLU A 685 -7.51 -16.25 -9.98
C GLU A 685 -7.36 -14.86 -10.61
N TYR A 686 -6.58 -14.78 -11.69
CA TYR A 686 -6.43 -13.55 -12.46
C TYR A 686 -6.30 -13.83 -13.95
N GLU A 687 -7.31 -13.39 -14.70
CA GLU A 687 -7.30 -13.42 -16.16
C GLU A 687 -6.87 -12.07 -16.70
N ILE A 688 -5.99 -12.10 -17.70
CA ILE A 688 -5.56 -10.90 -18.41
C ILE A 688 -6.64 -10.60 -19.45
N GLU A 689 -7.46 -9.57 -19.19
CA GLU A 689 -8.41 -9.06 -20.18
C GLU A 689 -7.63 -8.45 -21.37
N SER A 690 -7.85 -8.98 -22.57
CA SER A 690 -7.38 -8.34 -23.81
C SER A 690 -8.47 -7.41 -24.34
N GLY A 691 -8.25 -6.11 -24.22
CA GLY A 691 -9.26 -5.09 -24.50
C GLY A 691 -10.17 -4.81 -23.30
N GLY A 692 -11.42 -4.45 -23.56
CA GLY A 692 -12.43 -4.16 -22.54
C GLY A 692 -12.42 -2.73 -21.99
N GLY A 693 -11.57 -1.84 -22.50
CA GLY A 693 -11.67 -0.41 -22.26
C GLY A 693 -12.91 0.19 -22.93
N THR A 694 -13.50 1.21 -22.31
CA THR A 694 -14.67 1.91 -22.86
C THR A 694 -14.29 2.67 -24.13
N CYS A 695 -15.16 2.62 -25.15
CA CYS A 695 -14.99 3.34 -26.42
C CYS A 695 -16.32 3.86 -26.96
N SER A 696 -16.25 4.93 -27.75
CA SER A 696 -17.36 5.44 -28.59
C SER A 696 -17.06 5.27 -30.08
N SER A 697 -15.79 5.17 -30.45
CA SER A 697 -15.30 4.91 -31.79
C SER A 697 -14.03 4.06 -31.75
N SER A 698 -13.65 3.42 -32.87
CA SER A 698 -12.41 2.62 -32.92
C SER A 698 -11.15 3.43 -32.65
N ASN A 699 -11.18 4.76 -32.83
CA ASN A 699 -10.04 5.63 -32.47
C ASN A 699 -9.75 5.60 -30.96
N ASP A 700 -10.74 5.34 -30.11
CA ASP A 700 -10.57 5.24 -28.66
C ASP A 700 -9.80 3.96 -28.25
N CYS A 701 -9.69 3.00 -29.17
CA CYS A 701 -8.97 1.74 -29.01
C CYS A 701 -7.59 1.74 -29.70
N GLY A 702 -7.12 2.92 -30.12
CA GLY A 702 -5.88 3.07 -30.88
C GLY A 702 -5.93 2.43 -32.28
N SER A 703 -4.77 2.32 -32.92
CA SER A 703 -4.64 1.72 -34.25
C SER A 703 -4.76 0.19 -34.25
N ASN A 704 -4.74 -0.43 -33.06
CA ASN A 704 -4.60 -1.88 -32.90
C ASN A 704 -5.84 -2.52 -32.25
N GLY A 705 -6.96 -1.79 -32.22
CA GLY A 705 -8.21 -2.26 -31.66
C GLY A 705 -9.41 -1.78 -32.47
N GLN A 706 -10.55 -2.43 -32.23
CA GLN A 706 -11.84 -2.07 -32.81
C GLN A 706 -12.84 -1.83 -31.69
N CYS A 707 -13.63 -0.76 -31.82
CA CYS A 707 -14.72 -0.52 -30.88
C CYS A 707 -15.94 -1.34 -31.28
N VAL A 708 -16.38 -2.22 -30.40
CA VAL A 708 -17.60 -3.01 -30.58
C VAL A 708 -18.67 -2.46 -29.66
N ILE A 709 -19.77 -1.99 -30.23
CA ILE A 709 -20.91 -1.44 -29.48
C ILE A 709 -21.95 -2.53 -29.31
N ASN A 710 -22.22 -2.89 -28.05
CA ASN A 710 -23.26 -3.84 -27.70
C ASN A 710 -24.22 -3.21 -26.68
N LYS A 711 -25.52 -3.18 -27.01
CA LYS A 711 -26.57 -2.55 -26.19
C LYS A 711 -26.23 -1.12 -25.73
N GLY A 712 -25.61 -0.34 -26.62
CA GLY A 712 -25.22 1.05 -26.36
C GLY A 712 -23.93 1.23 -25.54
N VAL A 713 -23.25 0.15 -25.15
CA VAL A 713 -21.96 0.21 -24.47
C VAL A 713 -20.87 -0.22 -25.46
N GLY A 714 -19.92 0.67 -25.74
CA GLY A 714 -18.77 0.37 -26.58
C GLY A 714 -17.60 -0.16 -25.76
N THR A 715 -17.03 -1.29 -26.20
CA THR A 715 -15.83 -1.90 -25.64
C THR A 715 -14.75 -2.12 -26.69
N CYS A 716 -13.49 -1.86 -26.35
CA CYS A 716 -12.37 -2.14 -27.21
C CYS A 716 -12.09 -3.63 -27.32
N HIS A 717 -11.95 -4.14 -28.54
CA HIS A 717 -11.46 -5.48 -28.85
C HIS A 717 -10.14 -5.37 -29.58
N CYS A 718 -9.09 -6.01 -29.04
CA CYS A 718 -7.75 -5.91 -29.61
C CYS A 718 -7.58 -6.82 -30.81
N LEU A 719 -6.84 -6.32 -31.81
CA LEU A 719 -6.35 -7.13 -32.91
C LEU A 719 -5.33 -8.15 -32.38
N ALA A 720 -5.09 -9.21 -33.17
CA ALA A 720 -4.05 -10.19 -32.86
C ALA A 720 -2.69 -9.49 -32.63
N CYS A 721 -1.88 -10.04 -31.73
CA CYS A 721 -0.63 -9.44 -31.22
C CYS A 721 -0.75 -8.24 -30.27
N TYR A 722 -1.96 -7.83 -29.88
CA TYR A 722 -2.15 -6.68 -29.01
C TYR A 722 -3.07 -6.99 -27.82
N THR A 723 -2.81 -6.31 -26.71
CA THR A 723 -3.51 -6.48 -25.44
C THR A 723 -3.55 -5.17 -24.65
N GLY A 724 -4.08 -5.22 -23.42
CA GLY A 724 -4.37 -4.05 -22.59
C GLY A 724 -5.73 -3.44 -22.91
N ALA A 725 -6.24 -2.59 -22.02
CA ALA A 725 -7.61 -2.09 -22.11
C ALA A 725 -7.86 -1.22 -23.37
N ASP A 726 -6.81 -0.58 -23.89
CA ASP A 726 -6.82 0.26 -25.08
C ASP A 726 -6.03 -0.35 -26.25
N CYS A 727 -5.66 -1.63 -26.17
CA CYS A 727 -4.94 -2.36 -27.22
C CYS A 727 -3.57 -1.74 -27.61
N SER A 728 -2.97 -0.96 -26.70
CA SER A 728 -1.69 -0.28 -26.94
C SER A 728 -0.48 -1.19 -26.73
N ILE A 729 -0.62 -2.28 -25.98
CA ILE A 729 0.50 -3.14 -25.58
C ILE A 729 0.64 -4.28 -26.57
N LYS A 730 1.83 -4.44 -27.15
CA LYS A 730 2.16 -5.58 -28.01
C LYS A 730 2.36 -6.84 -27.16
N ASP A 731 1.66 -7.91 -27.51
CA ASP A 731 1.80 -9.23 -26.91
C ASP A 731 2.11 -10.26 -28.00
N SER A 732 3.37 -10.68 -28.07
CA SER A 732 3.82 -11.67 -29.06
C SER A 732 3.21 -13.05 -28.85
N SER A 733 2.69 -13.37 -27.66
CA SER A 733 2.11 -14.69 -27.37
C SER A 733 0.68 -14.85 -27.88
N SER A 734 -0.04 -13.74 -28.05
CA SER A 734 -1.37 -13.69 -28.70
C SER A 734 -1.28 -13.39 -30.19
N CYS A 735 -0.08 -13.31 -30.75
CA CYS A 735 0.08 -13.36 -32.19
C CYS A 735 -0.39 -14.72 -32.67
N LEU A 736 -1.36 -14.73 -33.59
CA LEU A 736 -1.50 -15.88 -34.47
C LEU A 736 -0.14 -16.07 -35.12
N GLU A 737 0.52 -17.21 -34.84
CA GLU A 737 1.46 -17.73 -35.82
C GLU A 737 0.62 -17.87 -37.09
N LEU A 738 0.80 -16.95 -38.03
CA LEU A 738 0.55 -17.29 -39.41
C LEU A 738 1.50 -18.45 -39.65
N THR A 739 1.02 -19.68 -39.45
CA THR A 739 1.61 -20.84 -40.09
C THR A 739 1.61 -20.46 -41.55
N SER A 740 2.76 -20.01 -42.03
CA SER A 740 2.98 -19.69 -43.42
C SER A 740 2.80 -21.01 -44.14
N SER A 741 1.56 -21.33 -44.49
CA SER A 741 1.29 -22.49 -45.31
C SER A 741 2.11 -22.25 -46.57
N PRO A 742 3.10 -23.09 -46.90
CA PRO A 742 3.91 -22.91 -48.09
C PRO A 742 3.05 -22.93 -49.37
N ASN A 743 1.77 -23.30 -49.25
CA ASN A 743 0.79 -23.31 -50.32
C ASN A 743 -0.13 -22.09 -50.36
N ALA A 744 -0.15 -21.21 -49.35
CA ALA A 744 -1.00 -20.01 -49.35
C ALA A 744 -0.72 -19.05 -50.54
N PRO A 745 0.54 -18.80 -50.94
CA PRO A 745 0.82 -18.05 -52.16
C PRO A 745 0.21 -18.72 -53.40
N LYS A 746 0.30 -20.05 -53.50
CA LYS A 746 -0.26 -20.81 -54.64
C LYS A 746 -1.78 -20.64 -54.75
N PHE A 747 -2.51 -20.72 -53.64
CA PHE A 747 -3.97 -20.54 -53.64
C PHE A 747 -4.38 -19.11 -53.98
N ILE A 748 -3.66 -18.09 -53.48
CA ILE A 748 -3.92 -16.68 -53.78
C ILE A 748 -3.63 -16.39 -55.26
N PHE A 749 -2.48 -16.82 -55.78
CA PHE A 749 -2.13 -16.64 -57.20
C PHE A 749 -3.08 -17.40 -58.13
N MET A 750 -3.53 -18.60 -57.75
CA MET A 750 -4.53 -19.35 -58.49
C MET A 750 -5.89 -18.63 -58.50
N GLY A 751 -6.34 -18.10 -57.36
CA GLY A 751 -7.58 -17.34 -57.26
C GLY A 751 -7.57 -16.06 -58.10
N VAL A 752 -6.47 -15.29 -58.07
CA VAL A 752 -6.29 -14.10 -58.91
C VAL A 752 -6.23 -14.50 -60.39
N GLY A 753 -5.56 -15.60 -60.73
CA GLY A 753 -5.52 -16.13 -62.10
C GLY A 753 -6.90 -16.49 -62.64
N VAL A 754 -7.72 -17.21 -61.86
CA VAL A 754 -9.11 -17.53 -62.24
C VAL A 754 -9.93 -16.25 -62.40
N PHE A 755 -9.80 -15.29 -61.49
CA PHE A 755 -10.51 -14.01 -61.58
C PHE A 755 -10.17 -13.22 -62.85
N LEU A 756 -8.88 -13.15 -63.21
CA LEU A 756 -8.43 -12.46 -64.42
C LEU A 756 -8.93 -13.16 -65.70
N ILE A 757 -8.96 -14.50 -65.72
CA ILE A 757 -9.52 -15.27 -66.83
C ILE A 757 -11.02 -14.99 -66.99
N VAL A 758 -11.78 -15.00 -65.88
CA VAL A 758 -13.21 -14.68 -65.89
C VAL A 758 -13.45 -13.26 -66.40
N MET A 759 -12.66 -12.28 -65.94
CA MET A 759 -12.74 -10.90 -66.41
C MET A 759 -12.43 -10.79 -67.91
N LEU A 760 -11.42 -11.51 -68.42
CA LEU A 760 -11.11 -11.54 -69.85
C LEU A 760 -12.28 -12.06 -70.69
N PHE A 761 -12.93 -13.14 -70.25
CA PHE A 761 -14.12 -13.67 -70.93
C PHE A 761 -15.28 -12.67 -70.93
N ILE A 762 -15.50 -11.96 -69.82
CA ILE A 762 -16.51 -10.90 -69.74
C ILE A 762 -16.20 -9.77 -70.72
N PHE A 763 -14.94 -9.30 -70.78
CA PHE A 763 -14.54 -8.25 -71.72
C PHE A 763 -14.65 -8.70 -73.19
N MET A 764 -14.30 -9.94 -73.50
CA MET A 764 -14.49 -10.51 -74.85
C MET A 764 -15.97 -10.59 -75.24
N ALA A 765 -16.84 -11.05 -74.32
CA ALA A 765 -18.28 -11.10 -74.56
C ALA A 765 -18.88 -9.69 -74.78
N LEU A 766 -18.47 -8.71 -73.98
CA LEU A 766 -18.85 -7.30 -74.14
C LEU A 766 -18.35 -6.73 -75.47
N GLY A 767 -17.12 -7.07 -75.89
CA GLY A 767 -16.57 -6.67 -77.18
C GLY A 767 -17.35 -7.24 -78.39
N ILE A 768 -17.75 -8.51 -78.32
CA ILE A 768 -18.57 -9.15 -79.34
C ILE A 768 -19.96 -8.48 -79.42
N LEU A 769 -20.58 -8.21 -78.27
CA LEU A 769 -21.86 -7.50 -78.19
C LEU A 769 -21.77 -6.07 -78.75
N ALA A 770 -20.69 -5.35 -78.45
CA ALA A 770 -20.44 -4.01 -78.97
C ALA A 770 -20.27 -4.02 -80.50
N LYS A 771 -19.53 -5.00 -81.04
CA LYS A 771 -19.32 -5.15 -82.49
C LYS A 771 -20.62 -5.51 -83.23
N LYS A 772 -21.45 -6.39 -82.64
CA LYS A 772 -22.77 -6.75 -83.18
C LYS A 772 -23.73 -5.55 -83.18
N LYS A 773 -23.72 -4.76 -82.10
CA LYS A 773 -24.50 -3.51 -82.00
C LYS A 773 -24.03 -2.45 -83.00
N ALA A 774 -22.72 -2.32 -83.22
CA ALA A 774 -22.16 -1.40 -84.21
C ALA A 774 -22.54 -1.80 -85.66
N SER A 775 -22.56 -3.10 -85.97
CA SER A 775 -22.99 -3.61 -87.29
C SER A 775 -24.46 -3.29 -87.56
N VAL A 776 -25.35 -3.55 -86.60
CA VAL A 776 -26.79 -3.24 -86.71
C VAL A 776 -27.03 -1.73 -86.84
N LEU A 777 -26.28 -0.90 -86.10
CA LEU A 777 -26.34 0.55 -86.23
C LEU A 777 -25.83 1.04 -87.60
N SER A 778 -24.88 0.35 -88.22
CA SER A 778 -24.40 0.71 -89.56
C SER A 778 -25.39 0.34 -90.66
N GLU A 779 -26.10 -0.79 -90.54
CA GLU A 779 -27.19 -1.19 -91.45
C GLU A 779 -28.38 -0.22 -91.38
N LEU A 780 -28.82 0.13 -90.15
CA LEU A 780 -29.87 1.14 -89.94
C LEU A 780 -29.48 2.51 -90.51
N ARG A 781 -28.20 2.89 -90.43
CA ARG A 781 -27.69 4.16 -90.99
C ARG A 781 -27.65 4.15 -92.52
N SER A 782 -27.40 3.00 -93.15
CA SER A 782 -27.52 2.84 -94.61
C SER A 782 -28.97 2.84 -95.08
N GLU A 783 -29.89 2.22 -94.35
CA GLU A 783 -31.33 2.26 -94.68
C GLU A 783 -31.90 3.69 -94.57
N MET A 784 -31.53 4.45 -93.54
CA MET A 784 -31.96 5.85 -93.39
C MET A 784 -31.43 6.77 -94.49
N LYS A 785 -30.24 6.51 -95.05
CA LYS A 785 -29.71 7.28 -96.19
C LYS A 785 -30.41 6.95 -97.52
N SER A 786 -31.00 5.76 -97.66
CA SER A 786 -31.74 5.35 -98.87
C SER A 786 -33.16 5.91 -98.97
N ARG A 787 -33.71 6.49 -97.89
CA ARG A 787 -35.09 7.01 -97.81
C ARG A 787 -35.24 8.53 -97.85
N GLY A 788 -34.18 9.29 -98.17
CA GLY A 788 -34.25 10.75 -98.23
C GLY A 788 -34.20 11.32 -99.66
N PHE A 789 -35.36 11.65 -100.25
CA PHE A 789 -35.45 12.59 -101.38
C PHE A 789 -36.48 13.70 -101.08
N ALA A 790 -36.01 14.94 -101.26
CA ALA A 790 -36.72 16.18 -101.60
C ALA A 790 -37.79 16.79 -100.66
N HIS A 791 -37.45 17.94 -100.05
CA HIS A 791 -38.23 19.16 -100.33
C HIS A 791 -37.42 20.46 -100.20
N LYS A 792 -37.65 21.34 -101.18
CA LYS A 792 -37.01 22.63 -101.46
C LYS A 792 -37.42 23.74 -100.47
N PRO A 793 -36.65 24.85 -100.43
CA PRO A 793 -36.92 26.00 -99.57
C PRO A 793 -37.89 26.99 -100.25
N SER A 794 -38.58 27.81 -99.46
CA SER A 794 -39.01 29.14 -99.92
C SER A 794 -39.22 30.12 -98.75
N ALA A 795 -38.78 31.36 -98.98
CA ALA A 795 -38.64 32.48 -98.08
C ALA A 795 -39.88 33.40 -98.05
N VAL A 796 -40.03 34.18 -96.98
CA VAL A 796 -40.42 35.62 -96.85
C VAL A 796 -40.05 36.00 -95.40
N MET A 797 -39.34 37.07 -94.98
CA MET A 797 -38.98 38.39 -95.49
C MET A 797 -37.58 38.76 -94.97
#